data_AF-A0A2S5BGD6-F1
#
_entry.id   AF-A0A2S5BGD6-F1
#
_cell.length_a   1.000
_cell.length_b   1.000
_cell.length_c   1.000
_cell.angle_alpha   90.00
_cell.angle_beta   90.00
_cell.angle_gamma   90.00
#
_symmetry.space_group_name_H-M   'P 1'
#
loop_
_entity.id
_entity.type
_entity.pdbx_description
1 polymer ?
#
loop_
_entity_poly.entity_id
_entity_poly.type
_entity_poly.pdbx_seq_one_letter_code
_entity_poly.pdbx_strand_id
1 'polypeptide(L)'
;MQRNARSRDARRRDEEQKAGSLTPDVSRSGSPNPGYGTHRNRRRPNRVVLLLAALATVLVLEAATRSTRAAVVDLAYLFRYKLLDHAYDEQWTSPIWALVGLRAAACSLRKEPLVFVPGDASVAIVWESNACQDGQDWRLRWRHGGSSDWHSAPVHVTTVRPNRLVYTAPVDTAHETRIDYELALSSFSDRVKTKRKYSIAWRRPERHPHTINIACVADNQFNVRTFRRVLLRLAAFGRSGGLSPAYFAPDSRHRRPDLLLHAGDVVQDPDNHAQWQTDFWDALTRGGLGYPFGQETPLLLARGNHDWDATGSNAYTGGPGLRAGTIDLQDDELAKRGTYLAYSPHPRMRIVVLDSNLPTDAEQLEQERWLLWELGQPTWSEASLKVAVVHTAPWIEWWDRRAWNEGGERRWSSYVRERLVPLLSRADCMLVLSGHSHAYTRGFVPHELVPALTRFDSSTALPDDVLAQLESKPWQRAGSPDDRLATVSEPGLVAVTFGGAGGTLDVDRVEDWHVLDRSVSGRYHFGWMSVSFGGRNGQEAPAVAALDAVDEQTRVYEVKGRPRCRAGQQSVGLTSFGAFFMLLGVIMLFDGPLIALGNILFVSGLPLIIGPRKTFYFFARKNKLRGSVSFLAGIVLVFLKYPFFGVVIEMFGFLNLFGDFFPVVLSFMRQLPVIGHFLSAPGVRQMTDRLCGVRKQSPV
;
A
#
# COMPACT_ATOMS: atom_id res chain seq x y z
N MET A 1 -12.81 -61.22 10.89
CA MET A 1 -13.36 -62.34 11.69
C MET A 1 -13.04 -62.11 13.16
N GLN A 2 -13.92 -62.50 14.07
CA GLN A 2 -13.79 -62.25 15.52
C GLN A 2 -12.98 -63.34 16.24
N ARG A 3 -12.30 -62.95 17.33
CA ARG A 3 -11.97 -63.64 18.60
C ARG A 3 -10.81 -62.85 19.25
N ASN A 4 -10.65 -62.74 20.58
CA ASN A 4 -11.31 -63.40 21.70
C ASN A 4 -11.40 -62.44 22.91
N ALA A 5 -12.14 -62.80 23.96
CA ALA A 5 -12.35 -61.94 25.14
C ALA A 5 -12.09 -62.67 26.48
N ARG A 6 -11.88 -61.86 27.53
CA ARG A 6 -12.11 -62.08 28.99
C ARG A 6 -10.95 -62.54 29.90
N SER A 7 -10.93 -61.86 31.06
CA SER A 7 -10.54 -62.35 32.41
C SER A 7 -9.03 -62.47 32.71
N ARG A 8 -8.53 -62.30 33.95
CA ARG A 8 -9.11 -61.79 35.23
C ARG A 8 -7.96 -61.46 36.22
N ASP A 9 -8.27 -60.65 37.25
CA ASP A 9 -7.70 -60.62 38.62
C ASP A 9 -6.18 -60.59 38.89
N ALA A 10 -5.71 -59.45 39.47
CA ALA A 10 -4.96 -59.37 40.74
C ALA A 10 -4.88 -57.88 41.18
N ARG A 11 -5.49 -57.46 42.31
CA ARG A 11 -4.86 -57.28 43.66
C ARG A 11 -3.62 -56.35 43.66
N ARG A 12 -3.50 -55.33 44.53
CA ARG A 12 -4.31 -54.88 45.69
C ARG A 12 -3.79 -53.50 46.19
N ARG A 13 -4.55 -52.86 47.09
CA ARG A 13 -4.19 -51.74 47.99
C ARG A 13 -4.17 -50.33 47.41
N ASP A 14 -4.50 -49.29 48.17
CA ASP A 14 -5.32 -49.06 49.38
C ASP A 14 -5.60 -47.51 49.33
N GLU A 15 -6.52 -46.84 50.03
CA GLU A 15 -7.38 -47.14 51.19
C GLU A 15 -8.68 -46.30 51.08
N GLU A 16 -9.82 -46.78 51.60
CA GLU A 16 -11.00 -45.93 51.89
C GLU A 16 -11.77 -46.52 53.09
N GLN A 17 -11.85 -45.82 54.24
CA GLN A 17 -12.65 -46.29 55.38
C GLN A 17 -13.10 -45.20 56.36
N LYS A 18 -14.42 -44.94 56.38
CA LYS A 18 -15.36 -44.76 57.53
C LYS A 18 -16.60 -44.00 57.03
N ALA A 19 -17.72 -44.66 56.71
CA ALA A 19 -18.72 -45.26 57.62
C ALA A 19 -19.39 -44.23 58.55
N GLY A 20 -20.72 -44.09 58.65
CA GLY A 20 -21.91 -44.71 58.01
C GLY A 20 -23.13 -43.78 58.29
N SER A 21 -24.42 -44.12 58.22
CA SER A 21 -25.17 -45.30 57.74
C SER A 21 -26.69 -44.99 57.85
N LEU A 22 -27.54 -45.65 57.04
CA LEU A 22 -28.98 -45.92 57.25
C LEU A 22 -30.05 -44.80 57.05
N THR A 23 -31.09 -45.18 56.30
CA THR A 23 -32.48 -44.65 56.24
C THR A 23 -33.41 -45.58 57.07
N PRO A 24 -34.77 -45.48 57.16
CA PRO A 24 -35.74 -44.57 56.49
C PRO A 24 -36.97 -44.06 57.34
N ASP A 25 -37.83 -43.26 56.68
CA ASP A 25 -39.33 -43.36 56.63
C ASP A 25 -40.34 -42.54 57.51
N VAL A 26 -41.53 -42.31 56.89
CA VAL A 26 -42.92 -42.03 57.37
C VAL A 26 -43.36 -40.68 58.03
N SER A 27 -44.02 -39.85 57.19
CA SER A 27 -45.34 -39.15 57.39
C SER A 27 -45.56 -37.69 57.86
N ARG A 28 -46.44 -37.04 57.06
CA ARG A 28 -47.59 -36.15 57.35
C ARG A 28 -47.47 -34.76 58.04
N SER A 29 -47.94 -33.79 57.25
CA SER A 29 -48.88 -32.68 57.58
C SER A 29 -48.36 -31.37 58.18
N GLY A 30 -49.01 -30.26 57.80
CA GLY A 30 -48.90 -28.94 58.47
C GLY A 30 -48.19 -27.82 57.69
N SER A 31 -48.97 -26.99 56.99
CA SER A 31 -48.69 -25.55 56.86
C SER A 31 -49.19 -24.82 58.13
N PRO A 32 -48.82 -23.54 58.43
CA PRO A 32 -48.17 -22.53 57.57
C PRO A 32 -46.97 -21.76 58.18
N ASN A 33 -46.42 -20.83 57.38
CA ASN A 33 -45.52 -19.70 57.69
C ASN A 33 -45.90 -18.89 58.95
N PRO A 34 -45.01 -18.06 59.59
CA PRO A 34 -44.01 -17.19 58.90
C PRO A 34 -42.67 -16.89 59.62
N GLY A 35 -41.75 -16.19 58.93
CA GLY A 35 -40.85 -15.22 59.59
C GLY A 35 -39.36 -15.18 59.21
N TYR A 36 -38.90 -14.00 58.75
CA TYR A 36 -37.54 -13.42 58.89
C TYR A 36 -36.27 -14.18 58.40
N GLY A 37 -35.93 -13.90 57.13
CA GLY A 37 -34.64 -13.30 56.70
C GLY A 37 -33.29 -13.80 57.23
N THR A 38 -32.46 -14.36 56.33
CA THR A 38 -31.00 -14.51 56.54
C THR A 38 -30.18 -13.93 55.36
N HIS A 39 -29.09 -13.23 55.69
CA HIS A 39 -28.19 -12.58 54.73
C HIS A 39 -27.37 -13.60 53.92
N ARG A 40 -27.29 -13.44 52.59
CA ARG A 40 -26.32 -14.15 51.74
C ARG A 40 -25.13 -13.25 51.38
N ASN A 41 -23.93 -13.71 51.73
CA ASN A 41 -22.70 -12.92 51.70
C ASN A 41 -22.11 -12.83 50.27
N ARG A 42 -22.13 -11.65 49.63
CA ARG A 42 -21.48 -11.42 48.32
C ARG A 42 -20.00 -11.12 48.52
N ARG A 43 -19.11 -12.07 48.18
CA ARG A 43 -17.65 -11.82 48.09
C ARG A 43 -17.40 -10.69 47.08
N ARG A 44 -16.82 -9.58 47.55
CA ARG A 44 -16.43 -8.44 46.69
C ARG A 44 -15.28 -8.89 45.75
N PRO A 45 -15.30 -8.53 44.46
CA PRO A 45 -14.19 -8.82 43.57
C PRO A 45 -12.89 -8.16 44.07
N ASN A 46 -11.79 -8.89 43.96
CA ASN A 46 -10.51 -8.47 44.52
C ASN A 46 -10.03 -7.16 43.83
N ARG A 47 -9.57 -6.17 44.60
CA ARG A 47 -9.28 -4.81 44.09
C ARG A 47 -8.27 -4.81 42.94
N VAL A 48 -7.31 -5.74 42.96
CA VAL A 48 -6.32 -5.95 41.90
C VAL A 48 -6.98 -6.30 40.55
N VAL A 49 -8.02 -7.14 40.54
CA VAL A 49 -8.72 -7.55 39.31
C VAL A 49 -9.50 -6.38 38.70
N LEU A 50 -10.13 -5.55 39.54
CA LEU A 50 -10.78 -4.31 39.10
C LEU A 50 -9.77 -3.31 38.52
N LEU A 51 -8.60 -3.18 39.13
CA LEU A 51 -7.53 -2.29 38.67
C LEU A 51 -6.93 -2.74 37.33
N LEU A 52 -6.66 -4.04 37.17
CA LEU A 52 -6.19 -4.62 35.91
C LEU A 52 -7.25 -4.51 34.79
N ALA A 53 -8.53 -4.74 35.10
CA ALA A 53 -9.62 -4.57 34.13
C ALA A 53 -9.78 -3.10 33.70
N ALA A 54 -9.65 -2.15 34.63
CA ALA A 54 -9.65 -0.72 34.33
C ALA A 54 -8.45 -0.31 33.46
N LEU A 55 -7.24 -0.79 33.79
CA LEU A 55 -6.03 -0.53 33.01
C LEU A 55 -6.13 -1.09 31.59
N ALA A 56 -6.62 -2.33 31.44
CA ALA A 56 -6.88 -2.94 30.15
C ALA A 56 -7.94 -2.17 29.35
N THR A 57 -8.99 -1.67 30.01
CA THR A 57 -10.03 -0.85 29.37
C THR A 57 -9.48 0.50 28.90
N VAL A 58 -8.63 1.16 29.69
CA VAL A 58 -7.91 2.38 29.29
C VAL A 58 -6.98 2.12 28.11
N LEU A 59 -6.19 1.03 28.13
CA LEU A 59 -5.31 0.65 27.02
C LEU A 59 -6.08 0.31 25.74
N VAL A 60 -7.25 -0.34 25.85
CA VAL A 60 -8.14 -0.62 24.71
C VAL A 60 -8.77 0.67 24.16
N LEU A 61 -9.20 1.60 25.02
CA LEU A 61 -9.66 2.93 24.62
C LEU A 61 -8.55 3.77 23.99
N GLU A 62 -7.31 3.68 24.50
CA GLU A 62 -6.17 4.37 23.93
C GLU A 62 -5.77 3.77 22.57
N ALA A 63 -5.76 2.44 22.43
CA ALA A 63 -5.52 1.78 21.15
C ALA A 63 -6.62 2.10 20.12
N ALA A 64 -7.88 2.09 20.53
CA ALA A 64 -9.02 2.46 19.69
C ALA A 64 -8.94 3.94 19.26
N THR A 65 -8.58 4.85 20.17
CA THR A 65 -8.43 6.29 19.87
C THR A 65 -7.16 6.60 19.07
N ARG A 66 -6.06 5.86 19.22
CA ARG A 66 -4.88 5.98 18.33
C ARG A 66 -5.23 5.61 16.88
N SER A 67 -6.00 4.53 16.69
CA SER A 67 -6.46 4.10 15.36
C SER A 67 -7.41 5.11 14.70
N THR A 68 -8.36 5.68 15.44
CA THR A 68 -9.25 6.72 14.90
C THR A 68 -8.54 8.05 14.69
N ARG A 69 -7.61 8.45 15.58
CA ARG A 69 -6.77 9.66 15.38
C ARG A 69 -5.96 9.58 14.10
N ALA A 70 -5.30 8.45 13.82
CA ALA A 70 -4.56 8.27 12.58
C ALA A 70 -5.47 8.40 11.34
N ALA A 71 -6.63 7.74 11.35
CA ALA A 71 -7.59 7.84 10.24
C ALA A 71 -8.18 9.25 10.06
N VAL A 72 -8.41 10.00 11.15
CA VAL A 72 -8.88 11.39 11.11
C VAL A 72 -7.79 12.34 10.61
N VAL A 73 -6.53 12.14 11.02
CA VAL A 73 -5.38 12.91 10.51
C VAL A 73 -5.17 12.65 9.01
N ASP A 74 -5.19 11.39 8.58
CA ASP A 74 -5.07 11.02 7.16
C ASP A 74 -6.26 11.61 6.34
N LEU A 75 -7.47 11.60 6.88
CA LEU A 75 -8.65 12.19 6.23
C LEU A 75 -8.58 13.71 6.16
N ALA A 76 -8.23 14.38 7.25
CA ALA A 76 -8.06 15.84 7.28
C ALA A 76 -6.92 16.29 6.37
N TYR A 77 -5.86 15.48 6.26
CA TYR A 77 -4.78 15.68 5.30
C TYR A 77 -5.27 15.56 3.86
N LEU A 78 -5.93 14.45 3.48
CA LEU A 78 -6.45 14.25 2.12
C LEU A 78 -7.50 15.31 1.75
N PHE A 79 -8.34 15.72 2.69
CA PHE A 79 -9.31 16.80 2.51
C PHE A 79 -8.61 18.14 2.28
N ARG A 80 -7.64 18.51 3.14
CA ARG A 80 -6.84 19.72 2.96
C ARG A 80 -6.03 19.71 1.67
N TYR A 81 -5.47 18.56 1.28
CA TYR A 81 -4.76 18.41 0.02
C TYR A 81 -5.70 18.65 -1.16
N LYS A 82 -6.84 17.93 -1.25
CA LYS A 82 -7.81 18.14 -2.34
C LYS A 82 -8.33 19.57 -2.40
N LEU A 83 -8.59 20.18 -1.26
CA LEU A 83 -9.11 21.55 -1.18
C LEU A 83 -8.03 22.58 -1.58
N LEU A 84 -6.76 22.36 -1.25
CA LEU A 84 -5.63 23.13 -1.76
C LEU A 84 -5.43 22.93 -3.25
N ASP A 85 -5.38 21.68 -3.72
CA ASP A 85 -5.14 21.29 -5.11
C ASP A 85 -6.20 21.92 -6.03
N HIS A 86 -7.47 21.86 -5.62
CA HIS A 86 -8.58 22.55 -6.28
C HIS A 86 -8.45 24.07 -6.20
N ALA A 87 -8.16 24.65 -5.04
CA ALA A 87 -7.96 26.09 -4.90
C ALA A 87 -6.81 26.63 -5.79
N TYR A 88 -5.77 25.82 -6.03
CA TYR A 88 -4.70 26.15 -6.99
C TYR A 88 -5.14 26.06 -8.45
N ASP A 89 -5.90 25.03 -8.81
CA ASP A 89 -6.38 24.84 -10.18
C ASP A 89 -7.44 25.91 -10.54
N GLU A 90 -8.31 26.28 -9.60
CA GLU A 90 -9.28 27.40 -9.71
C GLU A 90 -8.68 28.79 -9.40
N GLN A 91 -7.36 28.88 -9.18
CA GLN A 91 -6.64 30.14 -8.98
C GLN A 91 -7.19 31.05 -7.86
N TRP A 92 -7.45 30.50 -6.68
CA TRP A 92 -7.93 31.21 -5.48
C TRP A 92 -6.84 32.13 -4.87
N THR A 93 -6.46 33.16 -5.61
CA THR A 93 -5.33 34.06 -5.31
C THR A 93 -5.64 35.14 -4.27
N SER A 94 -6.93 35.41 -4.01
CA SER A 94 -7.37 36.46 -3.07
C SER A 94 -6.79 36.28 -1.66
N PRO A 95 -6.34 37.35 -0.97
CA PRO A 95 -5.82 37.27 0.39
C PRO A 95 -6.77 36.65 1.41
N ILE A 96 -8.10 36.72 1.19
CA ILE A 96 -9.09 36.15 2.10
C ILE A 96 -8.90 34.64 2.31
N TRP A 97 -8.47 33.92 1.26
CA TRP A 97 -8.21 32.48 1.32
C TRP A 97 -6.98 32.13 2.16
N ALA A 98 -6.11 33.10 2.49
CA ALA A 98 -4.98 32.85 3.38
C ALA A 98 -5.43 32.58 4.82
N LEU A 99 -6.57 33.15 5.25
CA LEU A 99 -7.13 32.98 6.60
C LEU A 99 -7.53 31.51 6.87
N VAL A 100 -7.96 30.80 5.84
CA VAL A 100 -8.29 29.36 5.89
C VAL A 100 -7.17 28.47 5.33
N GLY A 101 -6.02 29.07 4.97
CA GLY A 101 -4.87 28.35 4.44
C GLY A 101 -5.07 27.73 3.06
N LEU A 102 -5.98 28.28 2.23
CA LEU A 102 -6.34 27.81 0.89
C LEU A 102 -5.90 28.76 -0.24
N ARG A 103 -5.13 29.81 0.08
CA ARG A 103 -4.67 30.77 -0.94
C ARG A 103 -3.74 30.08 -1.95
N ALA A 104 -4.06 30.23 -3.23
CA ALA A 104 -3.24 29.80 -4.35
C ALA A 104 -1.99 30.70 -4.48
N ALA A 105 -0.92 30.40 -3.73
CA ALA A 105 0.34 31.14 -3.77
C ALA A 105 1.27 30.67 -4.92
N ALA A 106 1.68 31.60 -5.77
CA ALA A 106 2.70 31.37 -6.80
C ALA A 106 4.03 30.84 -6.19
N CYS A 107 4.77 30.07 -6.98
CA CYS A 107 5.99 29.34 -6.55
C CYS A 107 5.84 28.45 -5.29
N SER A 108 4.62 28.14 -4.83
CA SER A 108 4.46 27.27 -3.65
C SER A 108 4.76 25.81 -4.00
N LEU A 109 5.63 25.17 -3.21
CA LEU A 109 6.03 23.77 -3.35
C LEU A 109 4.82 22.84 -3.11
N ARG A 110 4.47 22.00 -4.09
CA ARG A 110 3.36 21.03 -4.02
C ARG A 110 3.88 19.66 -3.56
N LYS A 111 4.93 19.18 -4.24
CA LYS A 111 5.66 17.93 -3.94
C LYS A 111 7.04 18.26 -3.38
N GLU A 112 7.42 17.62 -2.28
CA GLU A 112 8.80 17.66 -1.74
C GLU A 112 9.78 17.02 -2.73
N PRO A 113 11.11 17.22 -2.65
CA PRO A 113 12.03 16.57 -3.58
C PRO A 113 12.04 15.03 -3.44
N LEU A 114 12.15 14.30 -4.55
CA LEU A 114 12.62 12.91 -4.58
C LEU A 114 14.01 12.84 -5.23
N VAL A 115 14.80 11.85 -4.80
CA VAL A 115 16.17 11.62 -5.28
C VAL A 115 16.21 10.35 -6.13
N PHE A 116 16.12 10.48 -7.45
CA PHE A 116 16.21 9.36 -8.38
C PHE A 116 17.66 9.05 -8.76
N VAL A 117 17.93 7.78 -9.10
CA VAL A 117 19.22 7.29 -9.62
C VAL A 117 19.13 7.11 -11.14
N PRO A 118 19.66 8.04 -11.95
CA PRO A 118 19.71 7.93 -13.40
C PRO A 118 20.94 7.15 -13.93
N GLY A 119 21.95 6.91 -13.08
CA GLY A 119 23.19 6.23 -13.44
C GLY A 119 24.28 6.36 -12.37
N ASP A 120 25.53 6.07 -12.71
CA ASP A 120 26.66 5.99 -11.76
C ASP A 120 27.20 7.34 -11.26
N ALA A 121 27.10 8.38 -12.10
CA ALA A 121 27.82 9.64 -11.87
C ALA A 121 26.98 10.71 -11.16
N SER A 122 25.64 10.62 -11.19
CA SER A 122 24.76 11.68 -10.71
C SER A 122 23.47 11.13 -10.09
N VAL A 123 22.78 12.00 -9.34
CA VAL A 123 21.39 11.80 -8.91
C VAL A 123 20.51 12.87 -9.53
N ALA A 124 19.25 12.53 -9.80
CA ALA A 124 18.26 13.46 -10.29
C ALA A 124 17.32 13.86 -9.15
N ILE A 125 17.37 15.13 -8.75
CA ILE A 125 16.49 15.66 -7.71
C ILE A 125 15.26 16.28 -8.39
N VAL A 126 14.09 15.72 -8.12
CA VAL A 126 12.83 16.06 -8.81
C VAL A 126 11.81 16.61 -7.82
N TRP A 127 11.16 17.74 -8.11
CA TRP A 127 10.09 18.32 -7.27
C TRP A 127 9.01 19.01 -8.11
N GLU A 128 7.84 19.30 -7.52
CA GLU A 128 6.75 20.04 -8.20
C GLU A 128 6.41 21.31 -7.41
N SER A 129 6.29 22.44 -8.11
CA SER A 129 5.67 23.65 -7.56
C SER A 129 4.55 24.18 -8.45
N ASN A 130 3.79 25.11 -7.89
CA ASN A 130 2.93 25.97 -8.69
C ASN A 130 3.76 26.85 -9.61
N ALA A 131 3.15 27.31 -10.70
CA ALA A 131 3.74 28.33 -11.57
C ALA A 131 4.25 29.53 -10.76
N CYS A 132 5.39 30.06 -11.21
CA CYS A 132 6.01 31.24 -10.63
C CYS A 132 5.51 32.52 -11.31
N GLN A 133 5.59 33.63 -10.58
CA GLN A 133 5.52 34.96 -11.20
C GLN A 133 6.85 35.26 -11.88
N ASP A 134 6.84 36.17 -12.85
CA ASP A 134 8.06 36.69 -13.48
C ASP A 134 9.10 37.06 -12.39
N GLY A 135 10.39 36.85 -12.68
CA GLY A 135 11.46 37.16 -11.73
C GLY A 135 11.50 36.32 -10.44
N GLN A 136 10.67 35.27 -10.31
CA GLN A 136 10.81 34.24 -9.29
C GLN A 136 11.11 32.89 -9.95
N ASP A 137 12.04 32.14 -9.35
CA ASP A 137 12.38 30.80 -9.85
C ASP A 137 12.99 29.92 -8.74
N TRP A 138 12.87 28.61 -8.89
CA TRP A 138 13.47 27.61 -8.02
C TRP A 138 14.88 27.26 -8.49
N ARG A 139 15.85 27.43 -7.59
CA ARG A 139 17.24 27.00 -7.78
C ARG A 139 17.54 25.84 -6.85
N LEU A 140 18.27 24.85 -7.36
CA LEU A 140 18.89 23.83 -6.52
C LEU A 140 20.35 24.17 -6.28
N ARG A 141 20.76 24.20 -5.01
CA ARG A 141 22.17 24.25 -4.61
C ARG A 141 22.55 22.96 -3.91
N TRP A 142 23.77 22.52 -4.11
CA TRP A 142 24.30 21.30 -3.51
C TRP A 142 25.77 21.46 -3.16
N ARG A 143 26.28 20.57 -2.31
CA ARG A 143 27.68 20.50 -1.93
C ARG A 143 28.04 19.09 -1.44
N HIS A 144 29.31 18.77 -1.53
CA HIS A 144 29.86 17.57 -0.91
C HIS A 144 29.87 17.70 0.63
N GLY A 145 29.70 16.58 1.32
CA GLY A 145 29.53 16.51 2.77
C GLY A 145 30.77 17.00 3.53
N GLY A 146 30.65 18.14 4.20
CA GLY A 146 31.75 18.77 4.94
C GLY A 146 32.41 19.95 4.20
N SER A 147 32.14 20.13 2.91
CA SER A 147 32.57 21.33 2.17
C SER A 147 31.83 22.59 2.64
N SER A 148 32.50 23.75 2.60
CA SER A 148 31.87 25.08 2.70
C SER A 148 31.14 25.47 1.43
N ASP A 149 31.57 24.95 0.29
CA ASP A 149 31.34 25.56 -1.02
C ASP A 149 30.09 24.97 -1.66
N TRP A 150 29.20 25.86 -2.11
CA TRP A 150 27.91 25.50 -2.70
C TRP A 150 27.94 25.65 -4.22
N HIS A 151 27.71 24.55 -4.91
CA HIS A 151 27.51 24.51 -6.34
C HIS A 151 26.02 24.76 -6.66
N SER A 152 25.74 25.38 -7.80
CA SER A 152 24.37 25.48 -8.34
C SER A 152 24.19 24.40 -9.40
N ALA A 153 23.10 23.64 -9.33
CA ALA A 153 22.75 22.69 -10.38
C ALA A 153 21.96 23.37 -11.50
N PRO A 154 22.12 22.97 -12.77
CA PRO A 154 21.20 23.36 -13.83
C PRO A 154 19.82 22.76 -13.53
N VAL A 155 18.76 23.56 -13.65
CA VAL A 155 17.39 23.12 -13.36
C VAL A 155 16.61 23.08 -14.66
N HIS A 156 16.10 21.90 -15.00
CA HIS A 156 15.20 21.66 -16.13
C HIS A 156 13.76 21.76 -15.62
N VAL A 157 12.88 22.40 -16.39
CA VAL A 157 11.50 22.65 -15.98
C VAL A 157 10.54 22.09 -17.04
N THR A 158 9.66 21.19 -16.61
CA THR A 158 8.60 20.59 -17.44
C THR A 158 7.24 21.07 -16.98
N THR A 159 6.52 21.77 -17.85
CA THR A 159 5.15 22.25 -17.61
C THR A 159 4.16 21.11 -17.82
N VAL A 160 3.79 20.40 -16.75
CA VAL A 160 2.79 19.32 -16.83
C VAL A 160 1.35 19.85 -16.90
N ARG A 161 1.10 21.06 -16.37
CA ARG A 161 -0.11 21.88 -16.61
C ARG A 161 0.27 23.36 -16.54
N PRO A 162 -0.53 24.30 -17.08
CA PRO A 162 -0.22 25.74 -17.03
C PRO A 162 0.15 26.29 -15.64
N ASN A 163 -0.44 25.72 -14.57
CA ASN A 163 -0.17 26.12 -13.18
C ASN A 163 0.70 25.12 -12.39
N ARG A 164 1.26 24.08 -13.01
CA ARG A 164 2.04 23.02 -12.36
C ARG A 164 3.35 22.78 -13.12
N LEU A 165 4.46 23.09 -12.46
CA LEU A 165 5.81 22.96 -12.99
C LEU A 165 6.53 21.85 -12.22
N VAL A 166 7.02 20.85 -12.94
CA VAL A 166 7.92 19.83 -12.40
C VAL A 166 9.35 20.25 -12.74
N TYR A 167 10.22 20.20 -11.75
CA TYR A 167 11.60 20.63 -11.83
C TYR A 167 12.51 19.44 -11.61
N THR A 168 13.56 19.34 -12.43
CA THR A 168 14.57 18.29 -12.33
C THR A 168 15.97 18.91 -12.37
N ALA A 169 16.78 18.60 -11.36
CA ALA A 169 18.17 19.05 -11.29
C ALA A 169 19.12 17.85 -11.09
N PRO A 170 20.03 17.57 -12.04
CA PRO A 170 21.12 16.64 -11.80
C PRO A 170 22.09 17.21 -10.76
N VAL A 171 22.53 16.35 -9.85
CA VAL A 171 23.59 16.62 -8.87
C VAL A 171 24.68 15.59 -9.07
N ASP A 172 25.91 16.08 -9.28
CA ASP A 172 27.09 15.26 -9.43
C ASP A 172 27.40 14.54 -8.10
N THR A 173 27.62 13.23 -8.17
CA THR A 173 27.94 12.36 -7.03
C THR A 173 29.38 11.82 -7.09
N ALA A 174 30.18 12.34 -8.03
CA ALA A 174 31.58 12.00 -8.15
C ALA A 174 32.34 12.23 -6.83
N HIS A 175 33.25 11.30 -6.57
CA HIS A 175 34.22 11.24 -5.47
C HIS A 175 33.69 11.13 -4.03
N GLU A 176 32.40 11.36 -3.76
CA GLU A 176 31.96 11.72 -2.40
C GLU A 176 30.95 10.78 -1.74
N THR A 177 30.95 10.75 -0.40
CA THR A 177 30.16 9.79 0.42
C THR A 177 28.84 10.34 0.97
N ARG A 178 28.68 11.66 0.88
CA ARG A 178 27.50 12.41 1.35
C ARG A 178 27.35 13.66 0.52
N ILE A 179 26.11 14.02 0.22
CA ILE A 179 25.78 15.23 -0.53
C ILE A 179 24.72 15.99 0.26
N ASP A 180 25.01 17.23 0.65
CA ASP A 180 23.99 18.13 1.18
C ASP A 180 23.38 18.90 0.02
N TYR A 181 22.06 18.97 -0.09
CA TYR A 181 21.38 19.79 -1.08
C TYR A 181 20.28 20.64 -0.46
N GLU A 182 19.94 21.74 -1.13
CA GLU A 182 18.85 22.61 -0.75
C GLU A 182 18.08 23.13 -1.97
N LEU A 183 16.76 23.24 -1.80
CA LEU A 183 15.88 23.94 -2.72
C LEU A 183 15.72 25.37 -2.20
N ALA A 184 16.05 26.35 -3.03
CA ALA A 184 15.95 27.76 -2.71
C ALA A 184 15.14 28.51 -3.77
N LEU A 185 14.43 29.55 -3.34
CA LEU A 185 13.67 30.41 -4.24
C LEU A 185 14.43 31.72 -4.44
N SER A 186 14.76 32.05 -5.69
CA SER A 186 15.22 33.39 -6.09
C SER A 186 14.03 34.34 -6.30
N SER A 187 14.31 35.64 -6.21
CA SER A 187 13.34 36.73 -6.39
C SER A 187 13.98 37.90 -7.13
N PHE A 188 13.18 38.85 -7.63
CA PHE A 188 13.60 40.11 -8.27
C PHE A 188 14.72 40.91 -7.59
N SER A 189 15.01 40.66 -6.32
CA SER A 189 16.08 41.34 -5.55
C SER A 189 17.38 40.54 -5.47
N ASP A 190 17.51 39.48 -6.28
CA ASP A 190 18.50 38.38 -6.20
C ASP A 190 18.64 37.70 -4.82
N ARG A 191 17.74 38.02 -3.88
CA ARG A 191 17.66 37.35 -2.58
C ARG A 191 17.18 35.92 -2.77
N VAL A 192 18.13 34.99 -2.67
CA VAL A 192 17.92 33.55 -2.62
C VAL A 192 17.53 33.15 -1.19
N LYS A 193 16.33 32.57 -1.02
CA LYS A 193 15.87 32.05 0.29
C LYS A 193 15.71 30.54 0.23
N THR A 194 16.54 29.82 0.99
CA THR A 194 16.40 28.38 1.26
C THR A 194 14.99 28.07 1.76
N LYS A 195 14.35 27.05 1.16
CA LYS A 195 13.00 26.56 1.50
C LYS A 195 13.02 25.14 2.05
N ARG A 196 13.96 24.32 1.58
CA ARG A 196 14.19 22.92 2.00
C ARG A 196 15.68 22.63 1.97
N LYS A 197 16.14 21.73 2.85
CA LYS A 197 17.52 21.25 2.89
C LYS A 197 17.53 19.82 3.40
N TYR A 198 18.29 18.95 2.74
CA TYR A 198 18.39 17.52 3.01
C TYR A 198 19.83 17.04 2.78
N SER A 199 20.12 15.79 3.19
CA SER A 199 21.42 15.17 3.00
C SER A 199 21.27 13.74 2.48
N ILE A 200 21.80 13.49 1.28
CA ILE A 200 21.84 12.16 0.66
C ILE A 200 23.05 11.42 1.21
N ALA A 201 22.83 10.19 1.69
CA ALA A 201 23.91 9.24 1.92
C ALA A 201 24.23 8.54 0.59
N TRP A 202 25.40 8.81 0.01
CA TRP A 202 25.81 8.26 -1.28
C TRP A 202 26.99 7.33 -1.06
N ARG A 203 26.74 6.03 -0.88
CA ARG A 203 27.82 5.11 -0.51
C ARG A 203 28.80 4.90 -1.67
N ARG A 204 30.08 4.84 -1.31
CA ARG A 204 31.17 4.40 -2.18
C ARG A 204 31.77 3.10 -1.62
N PRO A 205 32.44 2.28 -2.47
CA PRO A 205 33.21 1.13 -2.03
C PRO A 205 34.23 1.51 -0.94
N GLU A 206 34.03 1.02 0.28
CA GLU A 206 34.97 1.24 1.37
C GLU A 206 36.21 0.35 1.23
N ARG A 207 37.31 0.71 1.94
CA ARG A 207 38.52 -0.14 1.98
C ARG A 207 38.31 -1.43 2.79
N HIS A 208 37.36 -1.40 3.73
CA HIS A 208 37.03 -2.49 4.65
C HIS A 208 35.82 -3.31 4.14
N PRO A 209 35.62 -4.54 4.65
CA PRO A 209 34.38 -5.26 4.41
C PRO A 209 33.18 -4.43 4.86
N HIS A 210 32.17 -4.29 4.03
CA HIS A 210 31.00 -3.44 4.29
C HIS A 210 29.74 -4.06 3.67
N THR A 211 28.59 -3.58 4.13
CA THR A 211 27.27 -4.09 3.72
C THR A 211 26.44 -2.96 3.12
N ILE A 212 25.80 -3.22 1.98
CA ILE A 212 24.81 -2.35 1.35
C ILE A 212 23.43 -2.94 1.61
N ASN A 213 22.49 -2.11 2.05
CA ASN A 213 21.11 -2.49 2.34
C ASN A 213 20.17 -1.85 1.32
N ILE A 214 19.51 -2.70 0.53
CA ILE A 214 18.59 -2.29 -0.52
C ILE A 214 17.17 -2.66 -0.08
N ALA A 215 16.33 -1.65 0.06
CA ALA A 215 14.90 -1.83 0.32
C ALA A 215 14.18 -2.02 -1.01
N CYS A 216 13.40 -3.09 -1.17
CA CYS A 216 12.72 -3.41 -2.42
C CYS A 216 11.20 -3.33 -2.25
N VAL A 217 10.51 -2.66 -3.17
CA VAL A 217 9.05 -2.54 -3.24
C VAL A 217 8.61 -2.54 -4.71
N ALA A 218 7.38 -2.92 -4.97
CA ALA A 218 6.76 -2.84 -6.29
C ALA A 218 5.24 -2.82 -6.12
N ASP A 219 4.53 -2.26 -7.10
CA ASP A 219 3.06 -2.34 -7.18
C ASP A 219 2.35 -1.72 -5.96
N ASN A 220 2.71 -0.47 -5.65
CA ASN A 220 2.08 0.31 -4.57
C ASN A 220 0.80 1.03 -5.01
N GLN A 221 0.57 1.09 -6.32
CA GLN A 221 -0.59 1.69 -6.95
C GLN A 221 -1.93 1.14 -6.38
N PHE A 222 -3.03 1.86 -6.62
CA PHE A 222 -4.36 1.67 -6.00
C PHE A 222 -4.49 1.92 -4.47
N ASN A 223 -3.43 1.85 -3.64
CA ASN A 223 -3.64 1.78 -2.18
C ASN A 223 -2.56 2.43 -1.29
N VAL A 224 -2.45 3.77 -1.34
CA VAL A 224 -1.63 4.60 -0.44
C VAL A 224 -1.68 4.19 1.05
N ARG A 225 -2.84 3.76 1.57
CA ARG A 225 -2.98 3.36 2.98
C ARG A 225 -2.28 2.05 3.30
N THR A 226 -2.24 1.12 2.36
CA THR A 226 -1.47 -0.11 2.48
C THR A 226 0.01 0.20 2.28
N PHE A 227 0.37 0.91 1.20
CA PHE A 227 1.76 1.24 0.91
C PHE A 227 2.45 1.98 2.06
N ARG A 228 1.79 2.98 2.64
CA ARG A 228 2.32 3.68 3.82
C ARG A 228 2.54 2.75 5.03
N ARG A 229 1.73 1.70 5.22
CA ARG A 229 1.97 0.69 6.27
C ARG A 229 3.17 -0.20 5.94
N VAL A 230 3.32 -0.58 4.67
CA VAL A 230 4.48 -1.32 4.17
C VAL A 230 5.75 -0.50 4.41
N LEU A 231 5.78 0.77 3.99
CA LEU A 231 6.90 1.69 4.26
C LEU A 231 7.16 1.90 5.76
N LEU A 232 6.14 2.05 6.60
CA LEU A 232 6.32 2.16 8.06
C LEU A 232 6.92 0.89 8.68
N ARG A 233 6.59 -0.30 8.14
CA ARG A 233 7.16 -1.59 8.57
C ARG A 233 8.60 -1.75 8.10
N LEU A 234 8.89 -1.43 6.85
CA LEU A 234 10.23 -1.40 6.26
C LEU A 234 11.13 -0.41 7.03
N ALA A 235 10.62 0.79 7.34
CA ALA A 235 11.30 1.79 8.18
C ALA A 235 11.51 1.33 9.63
N ALA A 236 10.67 0.45 10.17
CA ALA A 236 10.87 -0.16 11.48
C ALA A 236 11.92 -1.28 11.42
N PHE A 237 11.86 -2.13 10.39
CA PHE A 237 12.79 -3.23 10.15
C PHE A 237 14.24 -2.74 9.97
N GLY A 238 14.44 -1.73 9.12
CA GLY A 238 15.76 -1.09 8.99
C GLY A 238 16.25 -0.47 10.31
N ARG A 239 15.35 0.09 11.13
CA ARG A 239 15.72 0.67 12.44
C ARG A 239 16.06 -0.35 13.51
N SER A 240 15.57 -1.59 13.41
CA SER A 240 15.96 -2.71 14.28
C SER A 240 17.28 -3.37 13.85
N GLY A 241 17.98 -2.82 12.86
CA GLY A 241 19.25 -3.35 12.32
C GLY A 241 19.09 -4.16 11.03
N GLY A 242 17.88 -4.27 10.47
CA GLY A 242 17.61 -5.06 9.27
C GLY A 242 17.77 -6.56 9.53
N LEU A 243 18.54 -7.23 8.68
CA LEU A 243 18.95 -8.62 8.87
C LEU A 243 20.10 -8.69 9.91
N SER A 244 20.22 -9.82 10.62
CA SER A 244 21.13 -9.92 11.77
C SER A 244 22.61 -9.65 11.39
N PRO A 245 23.33 -8.77 12.12
CA PRO A 245 24.74 -8.49 11.87
C PRO A 245 25.70 -9.68 12.01
N ALA A 246 25.24 -10.84 12.51
CA ALA A 246 26.07 -12.05 12.58
C ALA A 246 26.42 -12.63 11.20
N TYR A 247 25.63 -12.31 10.16
CA TYR A 247 25.73 -12.88 8.82
C TYR A 247 26.30 -11.90 7.77
N PHE A 248 26.57 -10.66 8.18
CA PHE A 248 26.97 -9.57 7.29
C PHE A 248 28.18 -8.85 7.88
N ALA A 249 29.00 -8.24 7.03
CA ALA A 249 30.13 -7.43 7.49
C ALA A 249 29.63 -6.33 8.46
N PRO A 250 30.20 -6.25 9.68
CA PRO A 250 29.66 -5.40 10.75
C PRO A 250 29.87 -3.92 10.45
N ASP A 251 28.83 -3.29 9.90
CA ASP A 251 28.73 -1.83 9.79
C ASP A 251 27.97 -1.27 10.99
N SER A 252 28.65 -0.43 11.77
CA SER A 252 28.12 0.16 13.00
C SER A 252 27.09 1.27 12.79
N ARG A 253 26.75 1.65 11.55
CA ARG A 253 26.17 2.98 11.28
C ARG A 253 24.72 3.04 10.85
N HIS A 254 24.07 1.97 10.35
CA HIS A 254 22.80 2.14 9.63
C HIS A 254 21.54 1.51 10.24
N ARG A 255 20.54 2.40 10.35
CA ARG A 255 19.14 2.15 10.76
C ARG A 255 18.17 2.41 9.59
N ARG A 256 18.69 2.43 8.36
CA ARG A 256 18.06 2.89 7.12
C ARG A 256 18.65 2.10 5.93
N PRO A 257 17.92 1.92 4.81
CA PRO A 257 18.51 1.41 3.58
C PRO A 257 19.38 2.46 2.91
N ASP A 258 20.35 1.98 2.14
CA ASP A 258 21.27 2.75 1.31
C ASP A 258 20.68 3.06 -0.08
N LEU A 259 19.78 2.19 -0.56
CA LEU A 259 19.05 2.33 -1.81
C LEU A 259 17.59 1.88 -1.63
N LEU A 260 16.66 2.61 -2.22
CA LEU A 260 15.28 2.17 -2.44
C LEU A 260 15.15 1.70 -3.89
N LEU A 261 14.82 0.44 -4.10
CA LEU A 261 14.57 -0.16 -5.40
C LEU A 261 13.06 -0.33 -5.57
N HIS A 262 12.50 0.26 -6.62
CA HIS A 262 11.09 0.16 -6.98
C HIS A 262 10.93 -0.53 -8.33
N ALA A 263 10.35 -1.73 -8.37
CA ALA A 263 10.21 -2.50 -9.61
C ALA A 263 8.93 -2.15 -10.39
N GLY A 264 8.69 -0.85 -10.62
CA GLY A 264 7.53 -0.33 -11.36
C GLY A 264 6.24 -0.24 -10.57
N ASP A 265 5.24 0.30 -11.25
CA ASP A 265 3.85 0.48 -10.84
C ASP A 265 3.70 1.38 -9.59
N VAL A 266 4.16 2.62 -9.76
CA VAL A 266 4.10 3.69 -8.75
C VAL A 266 2.77 4.46 -8.70
N VAL A 267 2.06 4.51 -9.82
CA VAL A 267 0.74 5.14 -10.03
C VAL A 267 -0.12 4.22 -10.92
N GLN A 268 -1.41 4.53 -11.09
CA GLN A 268 -2.32 3.80 -11.99
C GLN A 268 -2.36 4.37 -13.42
N ASP A 269 -2.09 5.67 -13.52
CA ASP A 269 -2.25 6.51 -14.70
C ASP A 269 -1.17 7.60 -14.63
N PRO A 270 -0.21 7.63 -15.57
CA PRO A 270 0.92 8.57 -15.53
C PRO A 270 0.47 10.03 -15.76
N ASP A 271 -0.67 10.26 -16.41
CA ASP A 271 -1.23 11.61 -16.62
C ASP A 271 -1.96 12.14 -15.37
N ASN A 272 -2.20 11.27 -14.38
CA ASN A 272 -2.92 11.62 -13.15
C ASN A 272 -2.01 12.21 -12.08
N HIS A 273 -1.71 13.51 -12.18
CA HIS A 273 -0.86 14.25 -11.22
C HIS A 273 -1.29 14.14 -9.74
N ALA A 274 -2.56 13.82 -9.48
CA ALA A 274 -3.07 13.60 -8.13
C ALA A 274 -2.67 12.21 -7.58
N GLN A 275 -2.64 11.17 -8.42
CA GLN A 275 -2.09 9.86 -8.03
C GLN A 275 -0.58 9.95 -7.77
N TRP A 276 0.17 10.66 -8.64
CA TRP A 276 1.59 10.93 -8.38
C TRP A 276 1.80 11.53 -6.98
N GLN A 277 0.92 12.45 -6.54
CA GLN A 277 0.94 12.96 -5.17
C GLN A 277 0.60 11.89 -4.14
N THR A 278 -0.56 11.23 -4.24
CA THR A 278 -1.09 10.41 -3.15
C THR A 278 -0.44 9.04 -3.05
N ASP A 279 -0.28 8.36 -4.18
CA ASP A 279 0.06 6.94 -4.21
C ASP A 279 1.57 6.74 -4.09
N PHE A 280 2.36 7.70 -4.59
CA PHE A 280 3.82 7.68 -4.55
C PHE A 280 4.45 8.76 -3.66
N TRP A 281 4.30 10.04 -4.01
CA TRP A 281 5.11 11.12 -3.41
C TRP A 281 4.86 11.31 -1.91
N ASP A 282 3.60 11.42 -1.49
CA ASP A 282 3.24 11.64 -0.09
C ASP A 282 3.60 10.43 0.77
N ALA A 283 3.56 9.22 0.21
CA ALA A 283 3.92 8.00 0.91
C ALA A 283 5.43 7.98 1.25
N LEU A 284 6.29 8.48 0.35
CA LEU A 284 7.74 8.55 0.53
C LEU A 284 8.22 9.80 1.29
N THR A 285 7.51 10.92 1.17
CA THR A 285 7.97 12.23 1.67
C THR A 285 7.23 12.75 2.91
N ARG A 286 6.04 12.21 3.23
CA ARG A 286 5.17 12.66 4.34
C ARG A 286 4.80 11.49 5.27
N GLY A 287 4.14 11.82 6.39
CA GLY A 287 3.40 10.80 7.16
C GLY A 287 4.14 10.10 8.31
N GLY A 288 5.22 10.67 8.86
CA GLY A 288 5.82 10.17 10.11
C GLY A 288 6.59 8.86 9.98
N LEU A 289 7.08 8.55 8.77
CA LEU A 289 8.25 7.68 8.61
C LEU A 289 9.38 8.20 9.52
N GLY A 290 10.16 7.29 10.10
CA GLY A 290 11.20 7.67 11.09
C GLY A 290 12.35 8.51 10.52
N TYR A 291 12.33 8.79 9.23
CA TYR A 291 13.24 9.62 8.44
C TYR A 291 12.60 9.93 7.08
N PRO A 292 13.05 11.00 6.39
CA PRO A 292 12.52 11.41 5.08
C PRO A 292 13.06 10.51 3.96
N PHE A 293 12.40 9.36 3.74
CA PHE A 293 12.78 8.34 2.75
C PHE A 293 13.08 8.94 1.37
N GLY A 294 12.08 9.60 0.78
CA GLY A 294 12.20 10.11 -0.58
C GLY A 294 13.24 11.21 -0.77
N GLN A 295 13.52 11.99 0.28
CA GLN A 295 14.40 13.15 0.23
C GLN A 295 15.87 12.84 0.53
N GLU A 296 16.17 11.72 1.21
CA GLU A 296 17.53 11.36 1.67
C GLU A 296 18.03 9.98 1.18
N THR A 297 17.13 9.09 0.74
CA THR A 297 17.50 7.76 0.20
C THR A 297 17.39 7.78 -1.34
N PRO A 298 18.46 7.45 -2.08
CA PRO A 298 18.39 7.29 -3.52
C PRO A 298 17.36 6.23 -3.95
N LEU A 299 16.62 6.53 -5.02
CA LEU A 299 15.57 5.70 -5.59
C LEU A 299 15.96 5.22 -6.99
N LEU A 300 16.11 3.89 -7.14
CA LEU A 300 16.22 3.21 -8.42
C LEU A 300 14.84 2.71 -8.83
N LEU A 301 14.30 3.21 -9.94
CA LEU A 301 12.93 2.93 -10.40
C LEU A 301 12.95 2.24 -11.77
N ALA A 302 12.46 1.00 -11.84
CA ALA A 302 11.96 0.42 -13.08
C ALA A 302 10.54 0.93 -13.37
N ARG A 303 10.06 0.83 -14.61
CA ARG A 303 8.70 1.28 -14.96
C ARG A 303 7.78 0.11 -15.22
N GLY A 304 6.55 0.26 -14.77
CA GLY A 304 5.50 -0.73 -14.93
C GLY A 304 4.41 -0.29 -15.89
N ASN A 305 3.52 -1.21 -16.23
CA ASN A 305 2.52 -0.97 -17.26
C ASN A 305 1.50 0.12 -16.88
N HIS A 306 1.34 0.42 -15.59
CA HIS A 306 0.46 1.48 -15.11
C HIS A 306 1.14 2.85 -14.96
N ASP A 307 2.47 2.90 -14.91
CA ASP A 307 3.22 4.16 -14.84
C ASP A 307 4.02 4.50 -16.10
N TRP A 308 4.02 3.64 -17.13
CA TRP A 308 4.72 3.87 -18.40
C TRP A 308 4.16 5.08 -19.18
N ASP A 309 5.04 6.02 -19.53
CA ASP A 309 4.68 7.27 -20.21
C ASP A 309 4.93 7.19 -21.72
N ALA A 310 3.85 7.06 -22.49
CA ALA A 310 3.87 6.97 -23.95
C ALA A 310 4.51 8.18 -24.65
N THR A 311 4.59 9.34 -23.99
CA THR A 311 5.23 10.54 -24.54
C THR A 311 6.75 10.55 -24.38
N GLY A 312 7.30 9.70 -23.51
CA GLY A 312 8.71 9.74 -23.09
C GLY A 312 9.09 10.96 -22.24
N SER A 313 8.16 11.86 -21.94
CA SER A 313 8.38 13.11 -21.19
C SER A 313 8.88 12.84 -19.76
N ASN A 314 8.40 11.75 -19.14
CA ASN A 314 8.88 11.16 -17.90
C ASN A 314 9.07 12.17 -16.75
N ALA A 315 8.26 13.24 -16.74
CA ALA A 315 8.50 14.44 -15.95
C ALA A 315 8.69 14.14 -14.44
N TYR A 316 7.85 13.25 -13.90
CA TYR A 316 7.88 12.85 -12.49
C TYR A 316 9.00 11.88 -12.11
N THR A 317 9.80 11.40 -13.05
CA THR A 317 10.93 10.48 -12.80
C THR A 317 12.26 11.01 -13.34
N GLY A 318 12.34 12.33 -13.60
CA GLY A 318 13.55 13.02 -14.08
C GLY A 318 13.53 13.40 -15.57
N GLY A 319 12.64 12.83 -16.37
CA GLY A 319 12.54 13.11 -17.80
C GLY A 319 13.57 12.37 -18.67
N PRO A 320 13.52 12.56 -20.00
CA PRO A 320 14.26 11.72 -20.96
C PRO A 320 15.79 11.97 -20.94
N GLY A 321 16.23 13.18 -20.59
CA GLY A 321 17.60 13.66 -20.82
C GLY A 321 18.64 13.26 -19.76
N LEU A 322 18.34 12.36 -18.84
CA LEU A 322 19.23 12.02 -17.72
C LEU A 322 19.99 10.71 -17.84
N ARG A 323 19.79 9.92 -18.90
CA ARG A 323 20.53 8.67 -19.08
C ARG A 323 22.03 8.95 -19.21
N ALA A 324 22.81 8.37 -18.30
CA ALA A 324 24.26 8.37 -18.42
C ALA A 324 24.67 7.38 -19.52
N GLY A 325 25.26 7.89 -20.61
CA GLY A 325 25.82 7.05 -21.67
C GLY A 325 24.79 6.49 -22.65
N THR A 326 23.98 7.35 -23.28
CA THR A 326 23.39 6.99 -24.57
C THR A 326 24.51 6.63 -25.54
N ILE A 327 24.44 5.40 -26.04
CA ILE A 327 25.13 4.98 -27.26
C ILE A 327 24.73 5.98 -28.36
N ASP A 328 25.64 6.28 -29.29
CA ASP A 328 25.41 7.12 -30.47
C ASP A 328 24.46 6.40 -31.47
N LEU A 329 23.21 6.21 -31.03
CA LEU A 329 22.14 5.56 -31.76
C LEU A 329 21.51 6.59 -32.68
N GLN A 330 21.51 6.27 -33.97
CA GLN A 330 21.09 7.16 -35.06
C GLN A 330 19.59 7.57 -35.03
N ASP A 331 18.84 7.16 -34.01
CA ASP A 331 17.39 7.32 -33.87
C ASP A 331 17.01 7.79 -32.46
N ASP A 332 17.38 9.04 -32.17
CA ASP A 332 17.14 9.77 -30.92
C ASP A 332 15.68 9.66 -30.41
N GLU A 333 14.69 9.57 -31.32
CA GLU A 333 13.26 9.51 -31.00
C GLU A 333 12.77 8.13 -30.49
N LEU A 334 13.45 7.04 -30.86
CA LEU A 334 13.19 5.72 -30.29
C LEU A 334 13.86 5.61 -28.93
N ALA A 335 15.12 6.02 -28.85
CA ALA A 335 15.87 6.05 -27.60
C ALA A 335 15.09 6.81 -26.51
N LYS A 336 14.56 8.02 -26.78
CA LYS A 336 13.85 8.88 -25.81
C LYS A 336 12.70 8.22 -25.02
N ARG A 337 12.03 7.18 -25.54
CA ARG A 337 10.85 6.56 -24.89
C ARG A 337 11.16 5.38 -23.97
N GLY A 338 12.33 4.76 -24.08
CA GLY A 338 12.76 3.75 -23.10
C GLY A 338 12.96 4.32 -21.69
N THR A 339 12.97 3.46 -20.68
CA THR A 339 13.32 3.87 -19.30
C THR A 339 14.41 3.01 -18.65
N TYR A 340 15.07 2.18 -19.47
CA TYR A 340 16.21 1.37 -19.06
C TYR A 340 17.47 2.20 -18.76
N LEU A 341 18.28 1.72 -17.83
CA LEU A 341 19.54 2.34 -17.38
C LEU A 341 20.41 1.33 -16.63
N ALA A 342 21.64 1.70 -16.29
CA ALA A 342 22.53 0.87 -15.49
C ALA A 342 23.15 1.66 -14.32
N TYR A 343 23.33 0.98 -13.18
CA TYR A 343 23.84 1.57 -11.94
C TYR A 343 24.67 0.56 -11.13
N SER A 344 25.77 1.03 -10.56
CA SER A 344 26.71 0.28 -9.72
C SER A 344 26.73 0.86 -8.29
N PRO A 345 25.87 0.39 -7.36
CA PRO A 345 25.97 0.77 -5.95
C PRO A 345 27.31 0.34 -5.31
N HIS A 346 28.02 -0.60 -5.94
CA HIS A 346 29.36 -1.02 -5.59
C HIS A 346 30.08 -1.50 -6.87
N PRO A 347 31.41 -1.36 -7.06
CA PRO A 347 32.09 -1.81 -8.28
C PRO A 347 31.99 -3.32 -8.54
N ARG A 348 31.67 -4.12 -7.51
CA ARG A 348 31.42 -5.56 -7.65
C ARG A 348 29.93 -5.91 -7.82
N MET A 349 29.05 -4.93 -7.97
CA MET A 349 27.61 -5.13 -8.15
C MET A 349 27.08 -4.22 -9.25
N ARG A 350 26.64 -4.80 -10.36
CA ARG A 350 26.02 -4.08 -11.48
C ARG A 350 24.53 -4.37 -11.50
N ILE A 351 23.71 -3.33 -11.52
CA ILE A 351 22.26 -3.40 -11.69
C ILE A 351 21.91 -2.80 -13.05
N VAL A 352 21.26 -3.57 -13.91
CA VAL A 352 20.55 -3.03 -15.08
C VAL A 352 19.07 -2.94 -14.77
N VAL A 353 18.45 -1.82 -15.12
CA VAL A 353 17.01 -1.61 -15.08
C VAL A 353 16.51 -1.70 -16.52
N LEU A 354 15.47 -2.48 -16.76
CA LEU A 354 14.90 -2.77 -18.07
C LEU A 354 13.40 -2.40 -18.10
N ASP A 355 12.95 -1.92 -19.24
CA ASP A 355 11.56 -1.58 -19.51
C ASP A 355 10.84 -2.78 -20.16
N SER A 356 9.79 -3.30 -19.51
CA SER A 356 8.98 -4.40 -20.03
C SER A 356 7.86 -3.94 -20.97
N ASN A 357 7.62 -2.63 -21.07
CA ASN A 357 6.37 -2.06 -21.57
C ASN A 357 6.49 -1.48 -23.00
N LEU A 358 7.64 -1.68 -23.65
CA LEU A 358 7.96 -1.15 -24.98
C LEU A 358 7.02 -1.75 -26.05
N PRO A 359 6.13 -0.93 -26.67
CA PRO A 359 5.01 -1.47 -27.45
C PRO A 359 5.36 -1.91 -28.87
N THR A 360 6.49 -1.45 -29.44
CA THR A 360 6.90 -1.83 -30.80
C THR A 360 8.20 -2.65 -30.84
N ASP A 361 8.32 -3.51 -31.85
CA ASP A 361 9.56 -4.27 -32.13
C ASP A 361 10.79 -3.37 -32.29
N ALA A 362 10.62 -2.14 -32.79
CA ALA A 362 11.69 -1.18 -32.97
C ALA A 362 12.25 -0.69 -31.62
N GLU A 363 11.37 -0.33 -30.68
CA GLU A 363 11.74 0.06 -29.32
C GLU A 363 12.33 -1.13 -28.54
N GLN A 364 11.74 -2.33 -28.69
CA GLN A 364 12.26 -3.55 -28.06
C GLN A 364 13.68 -3.89 -28.55
N LEU A 365 13.91 -3.81 -29.87
CA LEU A 365 15.22 -4.04 -30.48
C LEU A 365 16.25 -2.96 -30.10
N GLU A 366 15.80 -1.73 -29.85
CA GLU A 366 16.64 -0.62 -29.38
C GLU A 366 17.15 -0.90 -27.96
N GLN A 367 16.27 -1.29 -27.03
CA GLN A 367 16.66 -1.74 -25.69
C GLN A 367 17.56 -2.98 -25.74
N GLU A 368 17.32 -3.95 -26.64
CA GLU A 368 18.18 -5.13 -26.78
C GLU A 368 19.60 -4.78 -27.26
N ARG A 369 19.74 -3.81 -28.17
CA ARG A 369 21.05 -3.29 -28.62
C ARG A 369 21.78 -2.59 -27.49
N TRP A 370 21.08 -1.75 -26.72
CA TRP A 370 21.65 -1.11 -25.53
C TRP A 370 22.08 -2.15 -24.50
N LEU A 371 21.24 -3.15 -24.21
CA LEU A 371 21.55 -4.20 -23.26
C LEU A 371 22.78 -5.01 -23.71
N LEU A 372 22.84 -5.43 -24.97
CA LEU A 372 24.02 -6.14 -25.52
C LEU A 372 25.31 -5.33 -25.39
N TRP A 373 25.25 -4.01 -25.57
CA TRP A 373 26.40 -3.11 -25.36
C TRP A 373 26.78 -3.00 -23.87
N GLU A 374 25.80 -2.86 -22.97
CA GLU A 374 26.03 -2.76 -21.52
C GLU A 374 26.59 -4.07 -20.94
N LEU A 375 26.06 -5.22 -21.36
CA LEU A 375 26.56 -6.55 -20.99
C LEU A 375 28.01 -6.79 -21.47
N GLY A 376 28.45 -6.06 -22.50
CA GLY A 376 29.83 -6.06 -22.99
C GLY A 376 30.78 -5.10 -22.26
N GLN A 377 30.30 -4.28 -21.32
CA GLN A 377 31.15 -3.31 -20.60
C GLN A 377 31.97 -3.98 -19.49
N PRO A 378 33.17 -3.45 -19.16
CA PRO A 378 33.94 -3.87 -17.99
C PRO A 378 33.12 -3.81 -16.69
N THR A 379 32.26 -2.81 -16.55
CA THR A 379 31.34 -2.63 -15.41
C THR A 379 30.37 -3.80 -15.20
N TRP A 380 30.00 -4.52 -16.27
CA TRP A 380 29.21 -5.74 -16.16
C TRP A 380 30.10 -6.97 -15.97
N SER A 381 31.15 -7.14 -16.79
CA SER A 381 31.97 -8.35 -16.78
C SER A 381 32.81 -8.52 -15.50
N GLU A 382 33.26 -7.42 -14.88
CA GLU A 382 34.03 -7.42 -13.63
C GLU A 382 33.13 -7.50 -12.38
N ALA A 383 31.82 -7.26 -12.52
CA ALA A 383 30.88 -7.31 -11.41
C ALA A 383 30.67 -8.76 -10.91
N SER A 384 30.90 -8.98 -9.61
CA SER A 384 30.69 -10.28 -8.97
C SER A 384 29.22 -10.57 -8.66
N LEU A 385 28.35 -9.54 -8.65
CA LEU A 385 26.90 -9.66 -8.51
C LEU A 385 26.23 -8.88 -9.64
N LYS A 386 25.64 -9.61 -10.58
CA LYS A 386 24.96 -9.07 -11.76
C LYS A 386 23.44 -9.18 -11.55
N VAL A 387 22.74 -8.04 -11.57
CA VAL A 387 21.30 -7.95 -11.27
C VAL A 387 20.56 -7.28 -12.41
N ALA A 388 19.41 -7.83 -12.80
CA ALA A 388 18.43 -7.17 -13.66
C ALA A 388 17.18 -6.81 -12.85
N VAL A 389 16.62 -5.63 -13.08
CA VAL A 389 15.33 -5.20 -12.57
C VAL A 389 14.41 -4.96 -13.76
N VAL A 390 13.29 -5.66 -13.82
CA VAL A 390 12.31 -5.55 -14.90
C VAL A 390 10.92 -5.74 -14.31
N HIS A 391 9.99 -4.84 -14.57
CA HIS A 391 8.70 -4.84 -13.87
C HIS A 391 7.93 -6.14 -14.09
N THR A 392 7.62 -6.49 -15.34
CA THR A 392 6.93 -7.75 -15.66
C THR A 392 7.86 -8.94 -15.43
N ALA A 393 7.48 -9.84 -14.52
CA ALA A 393 8.23 -11.07 -14.24
C ALA A 393 8.26 -12.01 -15.47
N PRO A 394 9.40 -12.66 -15.79
CA PRO A 394 9.49 -13.55 -16.95
C PRO A 394 8.59 -14.80 -16.85
N TRP A 395 8.46 -15.35 -15.64
CA TRP A 395 7.58 -16.49 -15.34
C TRP A 395 6.55 -16.08 -14.29
N ILE A 396 5.35 -15.74 -14.75
CA ILE A 396 4.20 -15.41 -13.90
C ILE A 396 3.49 -16.71 -13.54
N GLU A 397 3.21 -16.88 -12.24
CA GLU A 397 2.41 -18.01 -11.73
C GLU A 397 1.13 -17.58 -11.01
N TRP A 398 1.06 -16.35 -10.49
CA TRP A 398 -0.07 -15.86 -9.68
C TRP A 398 -0.72 -14.68 -10.39
N TRP A 399 -2.01 -14.82 -10.72
CA TRP A 399 -2.74 -13.85 -11.53
C TRP A 399 -4.26 -14.07 -11.43
N ASP A 400 -5.07 -13.11 -11.87
CA ASP A 400 -6.51 -13.34 -12.05
C ASP A 400 -6.76 -14.37 -13.18
N ARG A 401 -7.44 -15.47 -12.86
CA ARG A 401 -7.66 -16.57 -13.81
C ARG A 401 -8.40 -16.15 -15.08
N ARG A 402 -9.31 -15.17 -14.98
CA ARG A 402 -10.11 -14.74 -16.11
C ARG A 402 -9.29 -13.86 -17.03
N ALA A 403 -8.54 -12.92 -16.47
CA ALA A 403 -7.64 -12.06 -17.20
C ALA A 403 -6.52 -12.87 -17.90
N TRP A 404 -5.99 -13.90 -17.23
CA TRP A 404 -5.03 -14.85 -17.81
C TRP A 404 -5.58 -15.63 -19.02
N ASN A 405 -6.74 -16.28 -18.85
CA ASN A 405 -7.28 -17.22 -19.84
C ASN A 405 -8.14 -16.55 -20.94
N GLU A 406 -8.92 -15.53 -20.60
CA GLU A 406 -9.83 -14.82 -21.52
C GLU A 406 -9.28 -13.46 -21.98
N GLY A 407 -8.51 -12.77 -21.13
CA GLY A 407 -7.95 -11.43 -21.40
C GLY A 407 -6.70 -11.41 -22.30
N GLY A 408 -6.06 -12.57 -22.50
CA GLY A 408 -4.83 -12.68 -23.30
C GLY A 408 -3.54 -12.31 -22.56
N GLU A 409 -3.65 -12.01 -21.26
CA GLU A 409 -2.56 -11.53 -20.40
C GLU A 409 -1.49 -12.58 -20.14
N ARG A 410 -1.76 -13.86 -20.45
CA ARG A 410 -0.76 -14.96 -20.49
C ARG A 410 0.50 -14.67 -21.32
N ARG A 411 0.44 -13.69 -22.23
CA ARG A 411 1.58 -13.25 -23.07
C ARG A 411 2.25 -11.97 -22.57
N TRP A 412 1.84 -11.37 -21.46
CA TRP A 412 2.46 -10.13 -20.96
C TRP A 412 3.95 -10.28 -20.66
N SER A 413 4.39 -11.44 -20.17
CA SER A 413 5.81 -11.71 -19.94
C SER A 413 6.61 -12.09 -21.18
N SER A 414 6.01 -12.18 -22.38
CA SER A 414 6.67 -12.75 -23.57
C SER A 414 7.94 -12.00 -23.94
N TYR A 415 7.92 -10.67 -24.05
CA TYR A 415 9.11 -9.88 -24.39
C TYR A 415 10.26 -10.12 -23.39
N VAL A 416 9.96 -10.07 -22.09
CA VAL A 416 10.96 -10.27 -21.04
C VAL A 416 11.51 -11.71 -21.09
N ARG A 417 10.62 -12.70 -21.18
CA ARG A 417 10.95 -14.12 -21.17
C ARG A 417 11.71 -14.56 -22.43
N GLU A 418 11.21 -14.23 -23.61
CA GLU A 418 11.73 -14.73 -24.90
C GLU A 418 12.94 -13.95 -25.42
N ARG A 419 13.05 -12.65 -25.10
CA ARG A 419 14.08 -11.77 -25.69
C ARG A 419 15.09 -11.26 -24.66
N LEU A 420 14.67 -10.81 -23.48
CA LEU A 420 15.59 -10.26 -22.47
C LEU A 420 16.29 -11.34 -21.63
N VAL A 421 15.57 -12.33 -21.09
CA VAL A 421 16.15 -13.39 -20.24
C VAL A 421 17.26 -14.19 -20.93
N PRO A 422 17.17 -14.57 -22.23
CA PRO A 422 18.26 -15.26 -22.91
C PRO A 422 19.52 -14.40 -23.11
N LEU A 423 19.41 -13.07 -23.12
CA LEU A 423 20.57 -12.17 -23.13
C LEU A 423 21.22 -12.15 -21.74
N LEU A 424 20.42 -11.91 -20.70
CA LEU A 424 20.86 -11.89 -19.30
C LEU A 424 21.50 -13.23 -18.87
N SER A 425 20.89 -14.35 -19.24
CA SER A 425 21.39 -15.70 -18.92
C SER A 425 22.70 -16.07 -19.63
N ARG A 426 23.00 -15.47 -20.80
CA ARG A 426 24.28 -15.68 -21.50
C ARG A 426 25.41 -14.78 -21.00
N ALA A 427 25.07 -13.79 -20.17
CA ALA A 427 26.02 -12.84 -19.58
C ALA A 427 26.21 -13.06 -18.07
N ASP A 428 25.81 -14.24 -17.56
CA ASP A 428 25.83 -14.66 -16.15
C ASP A 428 25.08 -13.71 -15.20
N CYS A 429 23.92 -13.19 -15.61
CA CYS A 429 23.04 -12.48 -14.70
C CYS A 429 22.57 -13.42 -13.58
N MET A 430 22.79 -13.03 -12.31
CA MET A 430 22.54 -13.90 -11.16
C MET A 430 21.16 -13.70 -10.52
N LEU A 431 20.55 -12.54 -10.73
CA LEU A 431 19.33 -12.13 -10.03
C LEU A 431 18.44 -11.30 -10.95
N VAL A 432 17.19 -11.73 -11.13
CA VAL A 432 16.14 -10.99 -11.84
C VAL A 432 15.07 -10.58 -10.82
N LEU A 433 14.83 -9.28 -10.70
CA LEU A 433 13.93 -8.64 -9.74
C LEU A 433 12.73 -8.02 -10.45
N SER A 434 11.52 -8.41 -10.04
CA SER A 434 10.26 -8.02 -10.70
C SER A 434 9.12 -7.69 -9.74
N GLY A 435 8.13 -6.97 -10.27
CA GLY A 435 6.84 -6.68 -9.64
C GLY A 435 5.71 -7.31 -10.45
N HIS A 436 4.68 -6.53 -10.75
CA HIS A 436 3.58 -6.82 -11.67
C HIS A 436 2.58 -7.87 -11.17
N SER A 437 3.05 -9.09 -10.88
CA SER A 437 2.25 -10.08 -10.15
C SER A 437 2.21 -9.65 -8.69
N HIS A 438 1.00 -9.47 -8.14
CA HIS A 438 0.76 -9.00 -6.79
C HIS A 438 0.92 -10.12 -5.74
N ALA A 439 1.97 -10.91 -5.90
CA ALA A 439 2.39 -12.01 -5.04
C ALA A 439 3.92 -11.96 -4.84
N TYR A 440 4.40 -12.65 -3.81
CA TYR A 440 5.82 -12.95 -3.69
C TYR A 440 6.10 -14.28 -4.40
N THR A 441 7.10 -14.33 -5.27
CA THR A 441 7.67 -15.58 -5.76
C THR A 441 9.20 -15.52 -5.74
N ARG A 442 9.84 -16.67 -5.56
CA ARG A 442 11.28 -16.86 -5.74
C ARG A 442 11.53 -18.24 -6.32
N GLY A 443 12.53 -18.34 -7.18
CA GLY A 443 13.01 -19.59 -7.75
C GLY A 443 14.44 -19.50 -8.28
N PHE A 444 15.03 -20.65 -8.58
CA PHE A 444 16.31 -20.75 -9.28
C PHE A 444 16.10 -21.38 -10.65
N VAL A 445 16.75 -20.81 -11.67
CA VAL A 445 16.64 -21.22 -13.07
C VAL A 445 18.04 -21.47 -13.62
N PRO A 446 18.41 -22.73 -13.92
CA PRO A 446 19.68 -23.05 -14.57
C PRO A 446 19.82 -22.36 -15.92
N HIS A 447 21.02 -21.87 -16.23
CA HIS A 447 21.29 -21.28 -17.54
C HIS A 447 21.11 -22.29 -18.69
N GLU A 448 21.32 -23.59 -18.44
CA GLU A 448 21.05 -24.67 -19.40
C GLU A 448 19.57 -24.87 -19.73
N LEU A 449 18.65 -24.58 -18.79
CA LEU A 449 17.20 -24.75 -18.98
C LEU A 449 16.50 -23.49 -19.49
N VAL A 450 17.14 -22.31 -19.40
CA VAL A 450 16.59 -21.06 -19.94
C VAL A 450 16.13 -21.21 -21.39
N PRO A 451 16.92 -21.76 -22.35
CA PRO A 451 16.47 -21.91 -23.74
C PRO A 451 15.23 -22.79 -23.94
N ALA A 452 14.88 -23.66 -22.98
CA ALA A 452 13.62 -24.41 -23.01
C ALA A 452 12.48 -23.60 -22.36
N LEU A 453 12.72 -23.07 -21.17
CA LEU A 453 11.78 -22.28 -20.37
C LEU A 453 11.36 -20.95 -21.01
N THR A 454 12.06 -20.50 -22.06
CA THR A 454 11.73 -19.26 -22.80
C THR A 454 11.12 -19.50 -24.18
N ARG A 455 10.87 -20.74 -24.60
CA ARG A 455 10.29 -21.05 -25.94
C ARG A 455 8.78 -21.25 -25.97
N PHE A 456 8.16 -21.38 -24.80
CA PHE A 456 6.76 -21.78 -24.68
C PHE A 456 5.92 -20.70 -24.00
N ASP A 457 4.69 -20.52 -24.47
CA ASP A 457 3.74 -19.52 -23.95
C ASP A 457 3.17 -19.88 -22.58
N SER A 458 3.19 -21.17 -22.20
CA SER A 458 2.64 -21.72 -20.95
C SER A 458 3.53 -22.86 -20.44
N SER A 459 3.56 -23.01 -19.11
CA SER A 459 4.18 -24.14 -18.41
C SER A 459 3.65 -25.50 -18.87
N THR A 460 2.37 -25.57 -19.24
CA THR A 460 1.71 -26.80 -19.70
C THR A 460 2.19 -27.31 -21.06
N ALA A 461 2.98 -26.51 -21.78
CA ALA A 461 3.59 -26.88 -23.06
C ALA A 461 5.07 -27.29 -22.95
N LEU A 462 5.63 -27.36 -21.73
CA LEU A 462 6.98 -27.84 -21.50
C LEU A 462 7.10 -29.34 -21.86
N PRO A 463 8.14 -29.77 -22.60
CA PRO A 463 8.38 -31.18 -22.91
C PRO A 463 8.61 -32.06 -21.67
N ASP A 464 8.19 -33.34 -21.74
CA ASP A 464 8.31 -34.31 -20.65
C ASP A 464 9.77 -34.47 -20.14
N ASP A 465 10.77 -34.37 -21.03
CA ASP A 465 12.20 -34.45 -20.67
C ASP A 465 12.69 -33.18 -19.95
N VAL A 466 12.10 -32.03 -20.23
CA VAL A 466 12.37 -30.76 -19.53
C VAL A 466 11.68 -30.79 -18.16
N LEU A 467 10.44 -31.27 -18.09
CA LEU A 467 9.72 -31.46 -16.82
C LEU A 467 10.46 -32.46 -15.92
N ALA A 468 10.90 -33.60 -16.46
CA ALA A 468 11.70 -34.56 -15.70
C ALA A 468 13.05 -33.98 -15.21
N GLN A 469 13.72 -33.13 -16.00
CA GLN A 469 14.93 -32.42 -15.55
C GLN A 469 14.63 -31.41 -14.44
N LEU A 470 13.54 -30.66 -14.55
CA LEU A 470 13.08 -29.74 -13.51
C LEU A 470 12.77 -30.54 -12.24
N GLU A 471 11.89 -31.54 -12.28
CA GLU A 471 11.49 -32.38 -11.13
C GLU A 471 12.64 -33.17 -10.48
N SER A 472 13.74 -33.43 -11.21
CA SER A 472 14.88 -34.22 -10.70
C SER A 472 16.05 -33.40 -10.14
N LYS A 473 16.07 -32.07 -10.31
CA LYS A 473 17.12 -31.17 -9.81
C LYS A 473 16.64 -30.30 -8.63
N PRO A 474 16.78 -30.76 -7.37
CA PRO A 474 16.18 -30.08 -6.24
C PRO A 474 17.07 -28.97 -5.63
N TRP A 475 17.03 -27.77 -6.20
CA TRP A 475 16.81 -26.58 -5.35
C TRP A 475 15.48 -26.72 -4.56
N GLN A 476 14.58 -27.54 -5.09
CA GLN A 476 13.29 -28.05 -4.59
C GLN A 476 13.32 -28.87 -3.27
N ARG A 477 14.40 -28.87 -2.47
CA ARG A 477 14.39 -29.43 -1.10
C ARG A 477 15.00 -28.52 -0.03
N ALA A 478 15.19 -27.22 -0.32
CA ALA A 478 15.53 -26.19 0.67
C ALA A 478 14.35 -25.87 1.63
N GLY A 479 13.81 -26.91 2.27
CA GLY A 479 12.54 -26.95 2.99
C GLY A 479 12.47 -28.03 4.08
N SER A 480 13.60 -28.61 4.49
CA SER A 480 13.71 -29.01 5.91
C SER A 480 13.75 -27.70 6.73
N PRO A 481 12.99 -27.56 7.83
CA PRO A 481 13.07 -26.39 8.71
C PRO A 481 14.50 -26.07 9.20
N ASP A 482 15.33 -27.12 9.26
CA ASP A 482 16.69 -27.13 9.80
C ASP A 482 17.77 -26.83 8.73
N ASP A 483 17.52 -27.11 7.44
CA ASP A 483 18.53 -26.93 6.39
C ASP A 483 18.28 -25.67 5.55
N ARG A 484 18.74 -24.54 6.12
CA ARG A 484 18.54 -23.19 5.58
C ARG A 484 19.71 -22.70 4.72
N LEU A 485 20.69 -23.56 4.44
CA LEU A 485 21.98 -23.20 3.81
C LEU A 485 22.29 -24.01 2.53
N ALA A 486 21.26 -24.51 1.84
CA ALA A 486 21.41 -25.14 0.53
C ALA A 486 22.15 -24.22 -0.47
N THR A 487 23.42 -24.51 -0.70
CA THR A 487 24.28 -23.79 -1.65
C THR A 487 24.10 -24.40 -3.02
N VAL A 488 23.56 -23.63 -3.97
CA VAL A 488 23.46 -24.06 -5.37
C VAL A 488 24.79 -23.78 -6.06
N SER A 489 25.48 -24.84 -6.50
CA SER A 489 26.75 -24.76 -7.23
C SER A 489 26.59 -24.77 -8.76
N GLU A 490 25.35 -24.80 -9.25
CA GLU A 490 25.02 -24.84 -10.68
C GLU A 490 24.91 -23.40 -11.23
N PRO A 491 25.41 -23.12 -12.45
CA PRO A 491 25.22 -21.81 -13.09
C PRO A 491 23.76 -21.55 -13.42
N GLY A 492 23.21 -20.45 -12.90
CA GLY A 492 21.83 -20.06 -13.12
C GLY A 492 21.49 -18.72 -12.49
N LEU A 493 20.27 -18.27 -12.74
CA LEU A 493 19.73 -17.03 -12.20
C LEU A 493 18.67 -17.32 -11.13
N VAL A 494 18.57 -16.42 -10.14
CA VAL A 494 17.46 -16.40 -9.18
C VAL A 494 16.41 -15.42 -9.70
N ALA A 495 15.20 -15.90 -9.96
CA ALA A 495 14.06 -15.04 -10.28
C ALA A 495 13.30 -14.70 -8.99
N VAL A 496 12.96 -13.41 -8.78
CA VAL A 496 12.20 -12.94 -7.61
C VAL A 496 11.12 -11.95 -8.05
N THR A 497 9.87 -12.23 -7.68
CA THR A 497 8.75 -11.28 -7.81
C THR A 497 8.31 -10.80 -6.44
N PHE A 498 8.00 -9.51 -6.28
CA PHE A 498 7.66 -8.90 -4.98
C PHE A 498 6.61 -7.77 -5.06
N GLY A 499 5.58 -7.94 -5.90
CA GLY A 499 4.53 -6.95 -6.17
C GLY A 499 3.49 -6.72 -5.06
N GLY A 500 3.89 -6.82 -3.80
CA GLY A 500 2.98 -6.77 -2.65
C GLY A 500 2.85 -5.45 -1.91
N ALA A 501 3.31 -4.31 -2.47
CA ALA A 501 3.36 -3.06 -1.70
C ALA A 501 1.99 -2.34 -1.61
N GLY A 502 1.09 -2.60 -2.55
CA GLY A 502 -0.25 -2.01 -2.68
C GLY A 502 -1.21 -2.97 -3.38
N GLY A 503 -2.00 -2.47 -4.33
CA GLY A 503 -2.83 -3.30 -5.20
C GLY A 503 -3.98 -4.09 -4.55
N THR A 504 -4.59 -4.93 -5.38
CA THR A 504 -5.37 -6.11 -4.95
C THR A 504 -4.48 -7.33 -5.17
N LEU A 505 -4.21 -8.08 -4.11
CA LEU A 505 -3.23 -9.17 -4.16
C LEU A 505 -3.74 -10.37 -4.94
N ASP A 506 -2.86 -10.95 -5.76
CA ASP A 506 -3.15 -12.19 -6.46
C ASP A 506 -3.22 -13.36 -5.48
N VAL A 507 -4.17 -14.24 -5.72
CA VAL A 507 -4.48 -15.42 -4.88
C VAL A 507 -4.72 -16.69 -5.67
N ASP A 508 -4.85 -16.58 -6.99
CA ASP A 508 -5.03 -17.71 -7.90
C ASP A 508 -3.72 -18.05 -8.59
N ARG A 509 -3.33 -19.32 -8.57
CA ARG A 509 -2.21 -19.84 -9.37
C ARG A 509 -2.73 -20.21 -10.76
N VAL A 510 -2.08 -19.69 -11.79
CA VAL A 510 -2.47 -19.81 -13.21
C VAL A 510 -1.50 -20.66 -14.04
N GLU A 511 -0.24 -20.75 -13.63
CA GLU A 511 0.82 -21.57 -14.24
C GLU A 511 1.65 -22.26 -13.15
N ASP A 512 2.39 -23.30 -13.50
CA ASP A 512 3.40 -23.93 -12.64
C ASP A 512 4.68 -24.11 -13.46
N TRP A 513 5.62 -23.15 -13.38
CA TRP A 513 6.83 -23.21 -14.20
C TRP A 513 7.89 -24.16 -13.61
N HIS A 514 7.58 -24.87 -12.52
CA HIS A 514 8.44 -25.83 -11.81
C HIS A 514 9.81 -25.29 -11.31
N VAL A 515 10.08 -23.99 -11.48
CA VAL A 515 11.30 -23.30 -11.04
C VAL A 515 11.10 -22.42 -9.80
N LEU A 516 9.87 -21.99 -9.50
CA LEU A 516 9.56 -21.08 -8.39
C LEU A 516 9.29 -21.86 -7.09
N ASP A 517 10.33 -22.10 -6.29
CA ASP A 517 10.30 -22.94 -5.09
C ASP A 517 9.58 -22.30 -3.88
N ARG A 518 9.47 -20.96 -3.83
CA ARG A 518 8.84 -20.23 -2.72
C ARG A 518 7.88 -19.19 -3.22
N SER A 519 6.59 -19.37 -2.96
CA SER A 519 5.54 -18.40 -3.24
C SER A 519 4.76 -17.99 -1.97
N VAL A 520 4.37 -16.72 -1.90
CA VAL A 520 3.42 -16.22 -0.90
C VAL A 520 2.44 -15.26 -1.57
N SER A 521 1.21 -15.73 -1.79
CA SER A 521 0.09 -14.98 -2.33
C SER A 521 -0.83 -14.43 -1.23
N GLY A 522 -1.68 -13.45 -1.56
CA GLY A 522 -2.67 -12.88 -0.63
C GLY A 522 -2.10 -12.14 0.61
N ARG A 523 -0.80 -11.83 0.68
CA ARG A 523 -0.20 -11.02 1.76
C ARG A 523 0.65 -9.85 1.24
N TYR A 524 0.34 -8.63 1.73
CA TYR A 524 1.16 -7.45 1.46
C TYR A 524 2.55 -7.57 2.09
N HIS A 525 3.58 -7.15 1.38
CA HIS A 525 4.98 -7.37 1.75
C HIS A 525 5.91 -6.28 1.21
N PHE A 526 7.19 -6.35 1.61
CA PHE A 526 8.31 -5.64 1.03
C PHE A 526 9.52 -6.57 0.99
N GLY A 527 10.47 -6.32 0.10
CA GLY A 527 11.78 -6.97 0.09
C GLY A 527 12.82 -6.17 0.86
N TRP A 528 13.82 -6.87 1.39
CA TRP A 528 15.04 -6.27 1.93
C TRP A 528 16.22 -7.15 1.55
N MET A 529 17.19 -6.57 0.84
CA MET A 529 18.38 -7.26 0.36
C MET A 529 19.62 -6.63 1.00
N SER A 530 20.31 -7.38 1.84
CA SER A 530 21.62 -6.99 2.38
C SER A 530 22.72 -7.71 1.59
N VAL A 531 23.67 -6.96 1.05
CA VAL A 531 24.81 -7.49 0.27
C VAL A 531 26.10 -7.07 0.94
N SER A 532 26.88 -8.03 1.47
CA SER A 532 28.22 -7.75 1.99
C SER A 532 29.29 -7.96 0.94
N PHE A 533 30.24 -7.04 0.87
CA PHE A 533 31.44 -7.17 0.07
C PHE A 533 32.66 -7.34 0.99
N GLY A 534 33.55 -8.27 0.64
CA GLY A 534 34.85 -8.43 1.31
C GLY A 534 35.75 -7.19 1.12
N GLY A 535 36.69 -7.00 2.06
CA GLY A 535 37.59 -5.84 2.05
C GLY A 535 38.68 -5.95 0.98
N ARG A 536 39.30 -4.82 0.61
CA ARG A 536 40.33 -4.76 -0.47
C ARG A 536 41.59 -5.58 -0.19
N ASN A 537 41.82 -6.02 1.04
CA ASN A 537 42.99 -6.79 1.46
C ASN A 537 42.76 -8.32 1.47
N GLY A 538 41.72 -8.83 0.81
CA GLY A 538 41.38 -10.25 0.85
C GLY A 538 40.77 -10.73 2.17
N GLN A 539 40.34 -9.81 3.04
CA GLN A 539 39.50 -10.17 4.18
C GLN A 539 38.11 -10.55 3.67
N GLU A 540 37.82 -11.85 3.74
CA GLU A 540 36.50 -12.40 3.49
C GLU A 540 35.46 -11.74 4.40
N ALA A 541 34.26 -11.52 3.87
CA ALA A 541 33.10 -11.28 4.74
C ALA A 541 32.90 -12.55 5.60
N PRO A 542 32.43 -12.44 6.87
CA PRO A 542 32.26 -13.61 7.72
C PRO A 542 31.39 -14.66 7.01
N ALA A 543 31.92 -15.88 6.87
CA ALA A 543 31.19 -16.99 6.28
C ALA A 543 29.85 -17.17 7.02
N VAL A 544 28.77 -17.39 6.27
CA VAL A 544 27.38 -17.39 6.76
C VAL A 544 27.19 -18.53 7.79
N ALA A 545 27.41 -18.22 9.06
CA ALA A 545 27.29 -19.17 10.16
C ALA A 545 25.82 -19.36 10.54
N ALA A 546 25.22 -20.48 10.10
CA ALA A 546 23.94 -21.09 10.49
C ALA A 546 22.79 -20.15 10.92
N LEU A 547 21.69 -20.15 10.16
CA LEU A 547 20.49 -19.31 10.32
C LEU A 547 19.61 -19.61 11.55
N ASP A 548 20.24 -19.66 12.72
CA ASP A 548 19.62 -19.77 14.04
C ASP A 548 19.19 -18.37 14.54
N ALA A 549 17.97 -18.29 15.08
CA ALA A 549 17.34 -17.08 15.61
C ALA A 549 17.14 -15.90 14.63
N VAL A 550 16.34 -16.12 13.58
CA VAL A 550 15.43 -15.07 13.08
C VAL A 550 14.14 -15.14 13.91
N ASP A 551 13.80 -14.06 14.63
CA ASP A 551 12.63 -13.98 15.51
C ASP A 551 11.31 -14.21 14.75
N GLU A 552 10.31 -14.83 15.38
CA GLU A 552 9.02 -15.16 14.75
C GLU A 552 8.24 -13.91 14.25
N GLN A 553 8.64 -12.73 14.70
CA GLN A 553 8.12 -11.44 14.23
C GLN A 553 8.40 -11.14 12.75
N THR A 554 9.29 -11.88 12.08
CA THR A 554 9.60 -11.71 10.66
C THR A 554 8.66 -12.50 9.72
N ARG A 555 7.58 -13.12 10.23
CA ARG A 555 6.58 -13.78 9.38
C ARG A 555 5.81 -12.78 8.51
N VAL A 556 5.67 -13.12 7.21
CA VAL A 556 4.88 -12.38 6.22
C VAL A 556 3.48 -12.08 6.78
N TYR A 557 3.05 -10.83 6.70
CA TYR A 557 1.88 -10.33 7.42
C TYR A 557 0.58 -11.02 7.01
N GLU A 558 0.06 -11.88 7.89
CA GLU A 558 -1.32 -12.33 7.79
C GLU A 558 -2.25 -11.22 8.28
N VAL A 559 -2.98 -10.60 7.35
CA VAL A 559 -4.13 -9.77 7.71
C VAL A 559 -5.10 -10.70 8.43
N LYS A 560 -5.24 -10.61 9.76
CA LYS A 560 -6.35 -11.28 10.46
C LYS A 560 -7.64 -10.84 9.78
N GLY A 561 -8.27 -11.76 9.06
CA GLY A 561 -9.46 -11.50 8.27
C GLY A 561 -10.46 -10.74 9.14
N ARG A 562 -10.94 -9.59 8.66
CA ARG A 562 -11.94 -8.80 9.40
C ARG A 562 -13.08 -9.76 9.77
N PRO A 563 -13.51 -9.83 11.05
CA PRO A 563 -14.63 -10.69 11.40
C PRO A 563 -15.80 -10.32 10.49
N ARG A 564 -16.36 -11.32 9.79
CA ARG A 564 -17.51 -11.14 8.89
C ARG A 564 -18.53 -10.25 9.60
N CYS A 565 -18.68 -9.02 9.13
CA CYS A 565 -19.61 -8.08 9.75
C CYS A 565 -20.99 -8.74 9.74
N ARG A 566 -21.65 -8.78 10.91
CA ARG A 566 -23.04 -9.27 10.97
C ARG A 566 -23.86 -8.42 10.00
N ALA A 567 -24.58 -9.07 9.09
CA ALA A 567 -25.21 -8.45 7.93
C ALA A 567 -26.28 -7.36 8.23
N GLY A 568 -26.57 -7.07 9.50
CA GLY A 568 -27.40 -5.93 9.91
C GLY A 568 -26.64 -4.63 10.23
N GLN A 569 -25.34 -4.66 10.55
CA GLN A 569 -24.60 -3.45 10.94
C GLN A 569 -24.12 -2.61 9.74
N GLN A 570 -23.82 -3.26 8.60
CA GLN A 570 -23.38 -2.56 7.39
C GLN A 570 -24.54 -1.77 6.74
N SER A 571 -25.74 -2.34 6.73
CA SER A 571 -26.92 -1.76 6.09
C SER A 571 -27.36 -0.44 6.73
N VAL A 572 -27.44 -0.39 8.06
CA VAL A 572 -27.76 0.83 8.81
C VAL A 572 -26.69 1.90 8.59
N GLY A 573 -25.41 1.49 8.61
CA GLY A 573 -24.29 2.38 8.28
C GLY A 573 -24.45 3.04 6.91
N LEU A 574 -24.76 2.28 5.86
CA LEU A 574 -24.86 2.79 4.49
C LEU A 574 -25.97 3.84 4.34
N THR A 575 -27.17 3.58 4.87
CA THR A 575 -28.28 4.56 4.85
C THR A 575 -27.98 5.78 5.72
N SER A 576 -27.35 5.63 6.88
CA SER A 576 -26.94 6.76 7.73
C SER A 576 -25.83 7.62 7.09
N PHE A 577 -24.85 7.00 6.41
CA PHE A 577 -23.85 7.74 5.64
C PHE A 577 -24.48 8.46 4.44
N GLY A 578 -25.44 7.84 3.75
CA GLY A 578 -26.20 8.51 2.69
C GLY A 578 -26.91 9.76 3.19
N ALA A 579 -27.65 9.65 4.31
CA ALA A 579 -28.31 10.79 4.94
C ALA A 579 -27.32 11.89 5.38
N PHE A 580 -26.14 11.52 5.88
CA PHE A 580 -25.07 12.46 6.22
C PHE A 580 -24.54 13.22 5.00
N PHE A 581 -24.28 12.53 3.88
CA PHE A 581 -23.78 13.18 2.65
C PHE A 581 -24.83 14.07 1.98
N MET A 582 -26.12 13.69 2.00
CA MET A 582 -27.21 14.56 1.53
C MET A 582 -27.30 15.84 2.39
N LEU A 583 -27.24 15.71 3.73
CA LEU A 583 -27.23 16.87 4.63
C LEU A 583 -26.00 17.76 4.42
N LEU A 584 -24.82 17.17 4.27
CA LEU A 584 -23.57 17.89 4.02
C LEU A 584 -23.63 18.65 2.69
N GLY A 585 -24.14 18.04 1.63
CA GLY A 585 -24.31 18.69 0.33
C GLY A 585 -25.30 19.86 0.36
N VAL A 586 -26.39 19.77 1.15
CA VAL A 586 -27.30 20.91 1.39
C VAL A 586 -26.58 22.03 2.16
N ILE A 587 -25.79 21.71 3.18
CA ILE A 587 -25.01 22.70 3.95
C ILE A 587 -23.94 23.37 3.07
N MET A 588 -23.34 22.65 2.13
CA MET A 588 -22.37 23.14 1.15
C MET A 588 -23.04 23.82 -0.07
N LEU A 589 -24.14 24.55 0.16
CA LEU A 589 -24.88 25.31 -0.87
C LEU A 589 -25.36 24.46 -2.06
N PHE A 590 -25.95 23.30 -1.77
CA PHE A 590 -26.50 22.34 -2.75
C PHE A 590 -25.44 21.73 -3.69
N ASP A 591 -24.32 21.29 -3.13
CA ASP A 591 -23.28 20.52 -3.83
C ASP A 591 -23.88 19.25 -4.46
N GLY A 592 -24.03 19.27 -5.79
CA GLY A 592 -24.64 18.19 -6.56
C GLY A 592 -23.94 16.83 -6.39
N PRO A 593 -22.61 16.73 -6.53
CA PRO A 593 -21.86 15.51 -6.27
C PRO A 593 -22.07 14.90 -4.87
N LEU A 594 -22.07 15.72 -3.80
CA LEU A 594 -22.31 15.24 -2.44
C LEU A 594 -23.75 14.75 -2.24
N ILE A 595 -24.75 15.45 -2.79
CA ILE A 595 -26.15 15.03 -2.75
C ILE A 595 -26.36 13.75 -3.57
N ALA A 596 -25.77 13.65 -4.76
CA ALA A 596 -25.84 12.46 -5.62
C ALA A 596 -25.20 11.23 -4.95
N LEU A 597 -24.01 11.38 -4.36
CA LEU A 597 -23.36 10.33 -3.57
C LEU A 597 -24.24 9.92 -2.37
N GLY A 598 -24.78 10.89 -1.64
CA GLY A 598 -25.69 10.65 -0.53
C GLY A 598 -26.93 9.86 -0.95
N ASN A 599 -27.52 10.20 -2.10
CA ASN A 599 -28.66 9.50 -2.69
C ASN A 599 -28.34 8.05 -3.07
N ILE A 600 -27.20 7.80 -3.74
CA ILE A 600 -26.75 6.45 -4.10
C ILE A 600 -26.61 5.59 -2.83
N LEU A 601 -25.94 6.09 -1.80
CA LEU A 601 -25.72 5.38 -0.54
C LEU A 601 -27.03 5.17 0.24
N PHE A 602 -27.93 6.16 0.25
CA PHE A 602 -29.22 6.07 0.93
C PHE A 602 -30.13 5.02 0.28
N VAL A 603 -30.30 5.09 -1.04
CA VAL A 603 -31.15 4.17 -1.81
C VAL A 603 -30.61 2.75 -1.83
N SER A 604 -29.28 2.56 -1.93
CA SER A 604 -28.68 1.21 -1.87
C SER A 604 -28.74 0.59 -0.47
N GLY A 605 -28.71 1.38 0.60
CA GLY A 605 -28.86 0.89 1.97
C GLY A 605 -30.28 0.38 2.30
N LEU A 606 -31.34 0.96 1.71
CA LEU A 606 -32.72 0.58 2.01
C LEU A 606 -33.05 -0.91 1.68
N PRO A 607 -32.70 -1.47 0.51
CA PRO A 607 -32.75 -2.92 0.24
C PRO A 607 -31.96 -3.78 1.23
N LEU A 608 -30.85 -3.27 1.76
CA LEU A 608 -29.99 -4.01 2.69
C LEU A 608 -30.52 -3.98 4.14
N ILE A 609 -31.32 -2.98 4.52
CA ILE A 609 -32.01 -2.91 5.82
C ILE A 609 -33.31 -3.73 5.81
N ILE A 610 -34.14 -3.54 4.78
CA ILE A 610 -35.53 -4.03 4.75
C ILE A 610 -35.65 -5.36 3.97
N GLY A 611 -34.69 -5.65 3.09
CA GLY A 611 -34.68 -6.80 2.17
C GLY A 611 -35.25 -6.41 0.79
N PRO A 612 -34.58 -6.73 -0.33
CA PRO A 612 -34.87 -6.14 -1.65
C PRO A 612 -36.32 -6.35 -2.13
N ARG A 613 -36.89 -7.56 -1.95
CA ARG A 613 -38.31 -7.82 -2.26
C ARG A 613 -39.26 -6.93 -1.45
N LYS A 614 -39.01 -6.76 -0.15
CA LYS A 614 -39.86 -5.93 0.74
C LYS A 614 -39.72 -4.45 0.42
N THR A 615 -38.52 -3.99 0.05
CA THR A 615 -38.27 -2.61 -0.41
C THR A 615 -39.02 -2.33 -1.72
N PHE A 616 -38.98 -3.23 -2.70
CA PHE A 616 -39.76 -3.06 -3.93
C PHE A 616 -41.28 -2.93 -3.65
N TYR A 617 -41.86 -3.82 -2.83
CA TYR A 617 -43.27 -3.72 -2.41
C TYR A 617 -43.57 -2.53 -1.47
N PHE A 618 -42.56 -1.88 -0.88
CA PHE A 618 -42.73 -0.63 -0.15
C PHE A 618 -42.90 0.55 -1.11
N PHE A 619 -42.00 0.70 -2.09
CA PHE A 619 -42.06 1.77 -3.09
C PHE A 619 -43.20 1.60 -4.11
N ALA A 620 -43.59 0.36 -4.45
CA ALA A 620 -44.66 0.08 -5.41
C ALA A 620 -46.09 0.13 -4.82
N ARG A 621 -46.26 0.43 -3.53
CA ARG A 621 -47.59 0.47 -2.89
C ARG A 621 -48.41 1.67 -3.41
N LYS A 622 -49.65 1.44 -3.86
CA LYS A 622 -50.54 2.49 -4.40
C LYS A 622 -50.64 3.75 -3.50
N ASN A 623 -50.72 3.55 -2.18
CA ASN A 623 -50.82 4.64 -1.20
C ASN A 623 -49.51 5.43 -0.99
N LYS A 624 -48.38 4.91 -1.48
CA LYS A 624 -47.04 5.50 -1.37
C LYS A 624 -46.46 5.95 -2.71
N LEU A 625 -47.06 5.52 -3.82
CA LEU A 625 -46.60 5.78 -5.19
C LEU A 625 -46.36 7.27 -5.51
N ARG A 626 -47.21 8.18 -5.00
CA ARG A 626 -47.01 9.64 -5.15
C ARG A 626 -45.69 10.11 -4.51
N GLY A 627 -45.36 9.57 -3.34
CA GLY A 627 -44.07 9.81 -2.68
C GLY A 627 -42.91 9.16 -3.44
N SER A 628 -43.06 7.91 -3.90
CA SER A 628 -42.05 7.19 -4.69
C SER A 628 -41.66 7.92 -5.97
N VAL A 629 -42.65 8.40 -6.73
CA VAL A 629 -42.43 9.11 -8.00
C VAL A 629 -41.76 10.46 -7.75
N SER A 630 -42.21 11.24 -6.76
CA SER A 630 -41.57 12.51 -6.40
C SER A 630 -40.14 12.31 -5.91
N PHE A 631 -39.90 11.31 -5.06
CA PHE A 631 -38.56 11.01 -4.53
C PHE A 631 -37.59 10.64 -5.66
N LEU A 632 -37.99 9.75 -6.57
CA LEU A 632 -37.15 9.36 -7.71
C LEU A 632 -36.95 10.50 -8.72
N ALA A 633 -37.97 11.33 -8.96
CA ALA A 633 -37.85 12.53 -9.81
C ALA A 633 -36.86 13.55 -9.23
N GLY A 634 -36.87 13.75 -7.90
CA GLY A 634 -35.89 14.59 -7.20
C GLY A 634 -34.46 14.09 -7.41
N ILE A 635 -34.22 12.80 -7.21
CA ILE A 635 -32.92 12.14 -7.46
C ILE A 635 -32.45 12.37 -8.90
N VAL A 636 -33.32 12.14 -9.89
CA VAL A 636 -33.00 12.34 -11.31
C VAL A 636 -32.62 13.79 -11.60
N LEU A 637 -33.31 14.77 -11.00
CA LEU A 637 -32.97 16.19 -11.16
C LEU A 637 -31.60 16.55 -10.55
N VAL A 638 -31.18 15.92 -9.44
CA VAL A 638 -29.82 16.06 -8.90
C VAL A 638 -28.79 15.57 -9.92
N PHE A 639 -29.00 14.40 -10.54
CA PHE A 639 -28.11 13.87 -11.60
C PHE A 639 -28.08 14.74 -12.87
N LEU A 640 -29.20 15.39 -13.20
CA LEU A 640 -29.30 16.34 -14.33
C LEU A 640 -28.73 17.73 -14.01
N LYS A 641 -27.93 17.88 -12.94
CA LYS A 641 -27.30 19.14 -12.48
C LYS A 641 -28.29 20.23 -12.02
N TYR A 642 -29.49 19.85 -11.57
CA TYR A 642 -30.45 20.74 -10.91
C TYR A 642 -30.65 20.41 -9.41
N PRO A 643 -29.59 20.42 -8.58
CA PRO A 643 -29.64 19.90 -7.20
C PRO A 643 -30.60 20.65 -6.29
N PHE A 644 -30.77 21.98 -6.46
CA PHE A 644 -31.71 22.77 -5.67
C PHE A 644 -33.17 22.30 -5.85
N PHE A 645 -33.65 22.23 -7.10
CA PHE A 645 -35.00 21.76 -7.40
C PHE A 645 -35.16 20.26 -7.12
N GLY A 646 -34.10 19.48 -7.36
CA GLY A 646 -34.02 18.07 -7.00
C GLY A 646 -34.30 17.85 -5.51
N VAL A 647 -33.55 18.50 -4.62
CA VAL A 647 -33.72 18.38 -3.16
C VAL A 647 -35.12 18.81 -2.70
N VAL A 648 -35.72 19.86 -3.26
CA VAL A 648 -37.09 20.29 -2.88
C VAL A 648 -38.13 19.21 -3.21
N ILE A 649 -38.05 18.64 -4.41
CA ILE A 649 -38.96 17.59 -4.90
C ILE A 649 -38.70 16.25 -4.21
N GLU A 650 -37.43 15.96 -3.91
CA GLU A 650 -36.97 14.78 -3.17
C GLU A 650 -37.48 14.81 -1.72
N MET A 651 -37.34 15.94 -1.02
CA MET A 651 -37.83 16.13 0.35
C MET A 651 -39.35 15.95 0.44
N PHE A 652 -40.12 16.46 -0.53
CA PHE A 652 -41.56 16.21 -0.61
C PHE A 652 -41.87 14.71 -0.80
N GLY A 653 -41.12 14.02 -1.66
CA GLY A 653 -41.24 12.57 -1.84
C GLY A 653 -40.91 11.78 -0.57
N PHE A 654 -39.80 12.14 0.09
CA PHE A 654 -39.30 11.52 1.31
C PHE A 654 -40.30 11.61 2.46
N LEU A 655 -40.87 12.79 2.72
CA LEU A 655 -41.87 12.99 3.79
C LEU A 655 -43.12 12.12 3.56
N ASN A 656 -43.61 12.05 2.30
CA ASN A 656 -44.76 11.22 1.95
C ASN A 656 -44.49 9.71 2.04
N LEU A 657 -43.25 9.29 1.77
CA LEU A 657 -42.79 7.90 1.92
C LEU A 657 -42.67 7.50 3.39
N PHE A 658 -41.87 8.24 4.16
CA PHE A 658 -41.38 7.83 5.48
C PHE A 658 -42.11 8.47 6.67
N GLY A 659 -43.08 9.37 6.45
CA GLY A 659 -43.82 10.06 7.52
C GLY A 659 -44.44 9.12 8.58
N ASP A 660 -44.94 7.95 8.17
CA ASP A 660 -45.53 6.94 9.06
C ASP A 660 -44.54 6.37 10.09
N PHE A 661 -43.22 6.52 9.86
CA PHE A 661 -42.16 6.05 10.76
C PHE A 661 -41.74 7.10 11.80
N PHE A 662 -42.10 8.38 11.64
CA PHE A 662 -41.71 9.43 12.58
C PHE A 662 -42.20 9.19 14.04
N PRO A 663 -43.42 8.66 14.31
CA PRO A 663 -43.80 8.23 15.66
C PRO A 663 -42.82 7.19 16.27
N VAL A 664 -42.35 6.25 15.45
CA VAL A 664 -41.47 5.15 15.89
C VAL A 664 -40.07 5.67 16.18
N VAL A 665 -39.54 6.55 15.31
CA VAL A 665 -38.25 7.22 15.51
C VAL A 665 -38.29 8.12 16.75
N LEU A 666 -39.36 8.91 16.94
CA LEU A 666 -39.53 9.75 18.13
C LEU A 666 -39.59 8.93 19.42
N SER A 667 -40.30 7.79 19.40
CA SER A 667 -40.34 6.84 20.52
C SER A 667 -38.95 6.29 20.87
N PHE A 668 -38.14 5.95 19.86
CA PHE A 668 -36.77 5.46 20.03
C PHE A 668 -35.82 6.56 20.53
N MET A 669 -35.88 7.78 19.98
CA MET A 669 -35.06 8.92 20.42
C MET A 669 -35.34 9.30 21.89
N ARG A 670 -36.57 9.08 22.39
CA ARG A 670 -36.92 9.27 23.81
C ARG A 670 -36.27 8.24 24.75
N GLN A 671 -35.74 7.14 24.23
CA GLN A 671 -35.02 6.10 25.01
C GLN A 671 -33.51 6.38 25.11
N LEU A 672 -32.98 7.36 24.36
CA LEU A 672 -31.55 7.70 24.40
C LEU A 672 -31.21 8.62 25.60
N PRO A 673 -30.07 8.41 26.27
CA PRO A 673 -29.61 9.33 27.32
C PRO A 673 -29.36 10.73 26.77
N VAL A 674 -29.54 11.75 27.61
CA VAL A 674 -29.51 13.20 27.27
C VAL A 674 -30.65 13.63 26.34
N ILE A 675 -30.72 13.09 25.13
CA ILE A 675 -31.71 13.45 24.09
C ILE A 675 -33.15 13.15 24.58
N GLY A 676 -33.35 11.99 25.22
CA GLY A 676 -34.67 11.58 25.70
C GLY A 676 -35.21 12.44 26.83
N HIS A 677 -34.36 13.02 27.68
CA HIS A 677 -34.78 13.97 28.71
C HIS A 677 -35.30 15.27 28.10
N PHE A 678 -34.64 15.80 27.07
CA PHE A 678 -35.09 16.99 26.36
C PHE A 678 -36.39 16.75 25.58
N LEU A 679 -36.47 15.66 24.80
CA LEU A 679 -37.67 15.33 23.99
C LEU A 679 -38.88 14.86 24.80
N SER A 680 -38.70 14.56 26.09
CA SER A 680 -39.78 14.19 27.02
C SER A 680 -40.19 15.34 27.95
N ALA A 681 -39.51 16.48 27.92
CA ALA A 681 -39.82 17.64 28.74
C ALA A 681 -41.23 18.19 28.45
N PRO A 682 -41.96 18.70 29.46
CA PRO A 682 -43.26 19.35 29.26
C PRO A 682 -43.11 20.54 28.29
N GLY A 683 -44.09 20.72 27.40
CA GLY A 683 -43.99 21.63 26.25
C GLY A 683 -43.37 20.95 25.03
N VAL A 684 -42.07 20.64 25.05
CA VAL A 684 -41.34 20.00 23.93
C VAL A 684 -41.98 18.68 23.51
N ARG A 685 -42.41 17.86 24.49
CA ARG A 685 -43.15 16.62 24.24
C ARG A 685 -44.46 16.86 23.49
N GLN A 686 -45.23 17.88 23.87
CA GLN A 686 -46.51 18.18 23.22
C GLN A 686 -46.35 18.70 21.79
N MET A 687 -45.29 19.48 21.54
CA MET A 687 -44.95 19.95 20.19
C MET A 687 -44.48 18.79 19.29
N THR A 688 -43.59 17.94 19.80
CA THR A 688 -43.07 16.79 19.04
C THR A 688 -44.12 15.71 18.79
N ASP A 689 -45.02 15.44 19.76
CA ASP A 689 -46.15 14.52 19.57
C ASP A 689 -47.13 15.03 18.49
N ARG A 690 -47.36 16.35 18.41
CA ARG A 690 -48.18 16.96 17.33
C ARG A 690 -47.49 16.89 15.97
N LEU A 691 -46.21 17.26 15.88
CA LEU A 691 -45.45 17.27 14.62
C LEU A 691 -45.23 15.86 14.04
N CYS A 692 -45.04 14.85 14.89
CA CYS A 692 -44.86 13.46 14.45
C CYS A 692 -46.17 12.68 14.35
N GLY A 693 -47.35 13.29 14.58
CA GLY A 693 -48.65 12.64 14.40
C GLY A 693 -48.98 11.53 15.41
N VAL A 694 -48.44 11.61 16.63
CA VAL A 694 -48.70 10.61 17.69
C VAL A 694 -50.15 10.72 18.17
N ARG A 695 -51.00 9.79 17.76
CA ARG A 695 -52.40 9.74 18.22
C ARG A 695 -52.45 9.52 19.74
N LYS A 696 -53.15 10.40 20.45
CA LYS A 696 -53.57 10.14 21.83
C LYS A 696 -54.49 8.91 21.82
N GLN A 697 -54.08 7.82 22.45
CA GLN A 697 -55.05 6.83 22.93
C GLN A 697 -55.81 7.49 24.09
N SER A 698 -57.14 7.52 24.01
CA SER A 698 -57.98 7.97 25.12
C SER A 698 -57.72 7.07 26.33
N PRO A 699 -57.67 7.61 27.57
CA PRO A 699 -57.67 6.78 28.75
C PRO A 699 -59.00 6.01 28.83
N VAL A 700 -58.91 4.77 29.31
CA VAL A 700 -60.05 3.95 29.76
C VAL A 700 -60.38 4.35 31.19
#